data_AF-A0A0K2SWS5-F1
#
_entry.id   AF-A0A0K2SWS5-F1
#
_cell.length_a   1.000
_cell.length_b   1.000
_cell.length_c   1.000
_cell.angle_alpha   90.00
_cell.angle_beta   90.00
_cell.angle_gamma   90.00
#
_symmetry.space_group_name_H-M   'P 1'
#
loop_
_entity.id
_entity.type
_entity.pdbx_description
1 polymer ?
#
loop_
_entity_poly.entity_id
_entity_poly.type
_entity_poly.pdbx_seq_one_letter_code
_entity_poly.pdbx_strand_id
1 'polypeptide(L)'
;MGFHKMTLGKIGNSSLLFGALIIALSVTLSSAGVNETDENSGLPAGVNCNDGLVVPIWRPYTNLSGGDRFGRGLLYILLMIYLFIGVSIVSDRFMESIEMITAQEKEVAVKDPKTGKKTIIIVKVWNETVANLTLMALGSSAPEILLSVIEIWAKNFHAGDLGPGTIVGSAAFNLFMIIGFCMYVIPDDEVRKIKHLRVFLITATWSVFAYIWLYLILGTISYGVVEPWEGILTFMFFPATVWTAYVADRRLFCYKYMSKSYRMNKRGMIVQTEKADTDIEARAQEKFKDFDEENMDPALAEFERHRREYINAMKRIRLENPDIDMIELEMRAREEVMSKGPKSRAYYRMQATRKLAGKQDIQKCLRAKLAEEADESKHQHEEDNKKPEEEEKKDDGITRVYFDPPHYTVMENVGQFEVTIVRDGGDLKVPCQIDYKTEDGSACSPEDYTEAIGTLTFGPGETEKKVTLEVADDDVFEEDEHFYIRLSNVRRKDGIEIPSINVEGEMKPSLQLGTPGMATIMILDDDHGGVFQFEEHEAEIVESIGTFELKVARMSGARGKVAIPYITEEGTAKAGKDFEHVEGELMFDNEENAKIIEIPIVEEDSYEKNVIMYVTIGEPKHIAEGVNYEELDSKDPETLTEEEKIALLGRPRLGDITKIQIRIKESKEFKSSVDRMMQRGNASVLTGASSWKDQFLEAFSVQAGDEDDEEEGEEGEEKMPTCGDYIMHFLTLFWKIIFSVIPPAGIANGYPCFVISIAMIGACTALIGDVAGHLGCFIFLKDSVNAIAFVALGTSVPDTFASKVAAIQDETADASVGNVTGSNAVNVFLGIGIAWSMAAIYWWSQGDVFRVPVGSLGFSVTIFCIEALLAILILLIRRNPAVGGELGGPKKYKTISASIFVCFWIFYVFISAMEAYGVIQPGF
;
A
#
# COMPACT_ATOMS: atom_id res chain seq x y z
N MET A 1 37.61 26.41 -32.30
CA MET A 1 38.77 25.92 -31.53
C MET A 1 38.37 25.96 -30.06
N GLY A 2 38.18 24.81 -29.44
CA GLY A 2 37.66 24.70 -28.07
C GLY A 2 36.87 23.41 -27.81
N PHE A 3 37.35 22.28 -28.34
CA PHE A 3 36.87 20.93 -28.00
C PHE A 3 37.83 20.35 -26.96
N HIS A 4 37.57 20.54 -25.67
CA HIS A 4 38.22 19.77 -24.61
C HIS A 4 37.44 19.88 -23.30
N LYS A 5 36.59 18.87 -23.06
CA LYS A 5 36.21 18.27 -21.75
C LYS A 5 34.85 17.59 -21.89
N MET A 6 34.81 16.44 -22.56
CA MET A 6 33.83 15.39 -22.30
C MET A 6 34.62 14.24 -21.67
N THR A 7 34.51 14.10 -20.35
CA THR A 7 35.12 13.03 -19.57
C THR A 7 34.34 11.74 -19.78
N LEU A 8 34.55 11.11 -20.94
CA LEU A 8 34.19 9.72 -21.27
C LEU A 8 35.16 8.74 -20.57
N GLY A 9 35.46 8.97 -19.29
CA GLY A 9 36.75 8.61 -18.70
C GLY A 9 36.81 7.44 -17.71
N LYS A 10 35.68 6.84 -17.28
CA LYS A 10 35.72 5.84 -16.18
C LYS A 10 35.01 4.51 -16.40
N ILE A 11 34.20 4.35 -17.45
CA ILE A 11 33.58 3.05 -17.80
C ILE A 11 34.24 2.44 -19.05
N GLY A 12 34.79 3.27 -19.95
CA GLY A 12 35.43 2.81 -21.18
C GLY A 12 36.71 2.00 -20.97
N ASN A 13 37.54 2.34 -19.98
CA ASN A 13 38.85 1.69 -19.83
C ASN A 13 38.76 0.25 -19.34
N SER A 14 37.81 -0.09 -18.46
CA SER A 14 37.66 -1.46 -17.97
C SER A 14 37.12 -2.40 -19.05
N SER A 15 36.10 -1.97 -19.82
CA SER A 15 35.53 -2.77 -20.91
C SER A 15 36.45 -2.88 -22.13
N LEU A 16 37.26 -1.85 -22.42
CA LEU A 16 38.32 -1.91 -23.44
C LEU A 16 39.51 -2.76 -22.98
N LEU A 17 39.90 -2.72 -21.70
CA LEU A 17 40.92 -3.63 -21.14
C LEU A 17 40.43 -5.07 -21.10
N PHE A 18 39.14 -5.30 -20.85
CA PHE A 18 38.52 -6.63 -20.81
C PHE A 18 38.34 -7.22 -22.22
N GLY A 19 37.86 -6.40 -23.16
CA GLY A 19 37.84 -6.73 -24.58
C GLY A 19 39.25 -6.97 -25.12
N ALA A 20 40.24 -6.17 -24.73
CA ALA A 20 41.64 -6.40 -25.08
C ALA A 20 42.24 -7.63 -24.40
N LEU A 21 41.81 -8.01 -23.19
CA LEU A 21 42.25 -9.22 -22.50
C LEU A 21 41.63 -10.48 -23.14
N ILE A 22 40.37 -10.43 -23.60
CA ILE A 22 39.69 -11.50 -24.32
C ILE A 22 40.22 -11.62 -25.76
N ILE A 23 40.52 -10.51 -26.41
CA ILE A 23 41.21 -10.49 -27.72
C ILE A 23 42.65 -11.01 -27.55
N ALA A 24 43.35 -10.65 -26.47
CA ALA A 24 44.67 -11.20 -26.17
C ALA A 24 44.60 -12.69 -25.82
N LEU A 25 43.57 -13.15 -25.09
CA LEU A 25 43.31 -14.58 -24.83
C LEU A 25 43.05 -15.32 -26.14
N SER A 26 42.15 -14.83 -27.00
CA SER A 26 41.84 -15.46 -28.29
C SER A 26 43.02 -15.46 -29.26
N VAL A 27 43.86 -14.42 -29.25
CA VAL A 27 45.12 -14.37 -30.03
C VAL A 27 46.19 -15.31 -29.45
N THR A 28 46.29 -15.44 -28.13
CA THR A 28 47.25 -16.36 -27.49
C THR A 28 46.80 -17.83 -27.59
N LEU A 29 45.51 -18.12 -27.47
CA LEU A 29 44.92 -19.45 -27.69
C LEU A 29 44.98 -19.87 -29.17
N SER A 30 44.86 -18.94 -30.12
CA SER A 30 45.14 -19.22 -31.53
C SER A 30 46.62 -19.55 -31.81
N SER A 31 47.53 -19.19 -30.89
CA SER A 31 48.97 -19.48 -31.00
C SER A 31 49.41 -20.75 -30.24
N ALA A 32 48.57 -21.28 -29.34
CA ALA A 32 48.79 -22.56 -28.69
C ALA A 32 48.34 -23.68 -29.65
N GLY A 33 49.31 -24.33 -30.29
CA GLY A 33 49.09 -25.26 -31.41
C GLY A 33 47.98 -26.30 -31.19
N VAL A 34 46.94 -26.20 -32.01
CA VAL A 34 45.93 -27.25 -32.21
C VAL A 34 46.59 -28.33 -33.08
N ASN A 35 47.11 -29.40 -32.46
CA ASN A 35 47.70 -30.53 -33.18
C ASN A 35 46.69 -31.65 -33.52
N GLU A 36 45.41 -31.50 -33.19
CA GLU A 36 44.36 -32.45 -33.57
C GLU A 36 43.25 -31.73 -34.36
N THR A 37 43.33 -31.87 -35.68
CA THR A 37 42.25 -31.52 -36.62
C THR A 37 41.37 -32.75 -36.84
N ASP A 38 40.05 -32.58 -36.78
CA ASP A 38 39.12 -33.64 -37.12
C ASP A 38 39.27 -34.01 -38.61
N GLU A 39 39.67 -35.26 -38.90
CA GLU A 39 40.04 -35.73 -40.26
C GLU A 39 38.89 -35.60 -41.28
N ASN A 40 37.63 -35.47 -40.82
CA ASN A 40 36.44 -35.34 -41.67
C ASN A 40 35.99 -33.89 -41.97
N SER A 41 36.42 -32.89 -41.19
CA SER A 41 35.84 -31.54 -41.25
C SER A 41 36.86 -30.42 -41.46
N GLY A 42 38.15 -30.65 -41.21
CA GLY A 42 39.20 -29.63 -41.28
C GLY A 42 39.09 -28.55 -40.20
N LEU A 43 38.33 -28.82 -39.13
CA LEU A 43 38.12 -27.94 -37.98
C LEU A 43 38.90 -28.47 -36.75
N PRO A 44 39.21 -27.60 -35.77
CA PRO A 44 39.76 -28.03 -34.47
C PRO A 44 38.82 -29.02 -33.78
N ALA A 45 39.37 -30.09 -33.19
CA ALA A 45 38.58 -31.08 -32.45
C ALA A 45 37.76 -30.44 -31.32
N GLY A 46 36.44 -30.67 -31.31
CA GLY A 46 35.50 -30.15 -30.31
C GLY A 46 34.85 -28.79 -30.64
N VAL A 47 35.04 -28.24 -31.85
CA VAL A 47 34.27 -27.10 -32.36
C VAL A 47 33.06 -27.61 -33.15
N ASN A 48 31.86 -27.25 -32.72
CA ASN A 48 30.63 -27.70 -33.34
C ASN A 48 30.12 -26.68 -34.37
N CYS A 49 29.98 -27.09 -35.63
CA CYS A 49 29.55 -26.25 -36.74
C CYS A 49 28.27 -26.80 -37.41
N ASN A 50 27.35 -27.31 -36.61
CA ASN A 50 26.04 -27.79 -37.07
C ASN A 50 25.08 -26.62 -37.31
N ASP A 51 24.02 -26.86 -38.10
CA ASP A 51 22.92 -25.91 -38.21
C ASP A 51 22.20 -25.77 -36.86
N GLY A 52 21.84 -24.54 -36.48
CA GLY A 52 21.05 -24.25 -35.28
C GLY A 52 19.61 -24.74 -35.37
N LEU A 53 18.90 -24.70 -34.24
CA LEU A 53 17.51 -25.12 -34.12
C LEU A 53 16.55 -24.21 -34.91
N VAL A 54 16.79 -22.91 -34.87
CA VAL A 54 15.95 -21.85 -35.44
C VAL A 54 16.64 -21.19 -36.64
N VAL A 55 17.96 -20.97 -36.57
CA VAL A 55 18.73 -20.28 -37.61
C VAL A 55 19.78 -21.24 -38.18
N PRO A 56 19.90 -21.39 -39.51
CA PRO A 56 20.97 -22.19 -40.12
C PRO A 56 22.32 -21.45 -40.07
N ILE A 57 23.43 -22.20 -40.09
CA ILE A 57 24.77 -21.61 -40.04
C ILE A 57 25.10 -20.85 -41.33
N TRP A 58 25.83 -19.73 -41.21
CA TRP A 58 26.24 -18.95 -42.38
C TRP A 58 27.33 -19.66 -43.19
N ARG A 59 26.95 -20.24 -44.34
CA ARG A 59 27.84 -20.92 -45.27
C ARG A 59 28.48 -19.95 -46.29
N PRO A 60 29.74 -20.17 -46.72
CA PRO A 60 30.67 -21.22 -46.30
C PRO A 60 31.27 -20.92 -44.92
N TYR A 61 31.51 -21.96 -44.11
CA TYR A 61 32.20 -21.88 -42.79
C TYR A 61 33.61 -22.51 -42.81
N THR A 62 33.95 -23.25 -43.87
CA THR A 62 35.31 -23.77 -44.13
C THR A 62 36.07 -22.86 -45.11
N ASN A 63 37.40 -22.84 -45.02
CA ASN A 63 38.30 -22.07 -45.92
C ASN A 63 38.06 -20.54 -46.01
N LEU A 64 37.76 -19.88 -44.89
CA LEU A 64 37.67 -18.41 -44.84
C LEU A 64 39.01 -17.73 -44.58
N SER A 65 39.16 -16.51 -45.10
CA SER A 65 40.26 -15.62 -44.73
C SER A 65 40.13 -15.19 -43.26
N GLY A 66 41.25 -14.85 -42.61
CA GLY A 66 41.24 -14.36 -41.22
C GLY A 66 40.38 -13.10 -41.03
N GLY A 67 40.32 -12.24 -42.05
CA GLY A 67 39.47 -11.05 -42.05
C GLY A 67 37.98 -11.36 -42.10
N ASP A 68 37.57 -12.31 -42.96
CA ASP A 68 36.17 -12.74 -43.04
C ASP A 68 35.70 -13.41 -41.75
N ARG A 69 36.58 -14.21 -41.11
CA ARG A 69 36.31 -14.82 -39.81
C ARG A 69 36.12 -13.78 -38.73
N PHE A 70 37.03 -12.81 -38.63
CA PHE A 70 36.92 -11.72 -37.67
C PHE A 70 35.64 -10.90 -37.88
N GLY A 71 35.33 -10.54 -39.13
CA GLY A 71 34.13 -9.78 -39.47
C GLY A 71 32.83 -10.52 -39.10
N ARG A 72 32.76 -11.83 -39.39
CA ARG A 72 31.61 -12.66 -38.99
C ARG A 72 31.54 -12.84 -37.49
N GLY A 73 32.65 -13.13 -36.82
CA GLY A 73 32.71 -13.22 -35.36
C GLY A 73 32.23 -11.95 -34.67
N LEU A 74 32.68 -10.78 -35.13
CA LEU A 74 32.23 -9.48 -34.62
C LEU A 74 30.72 -9.28 -34.83
N LEU A 75 30.19 -9.65 -36.00
CA LEU A 75 28.76 -9.55 -36.28
C LEU A 75 27.94 -10.45 -35.35
N TYR A 76 28.35 -11.70 -35.12
CA TYR A 76 27.66 -12.60 -34.20
C TYR A 76 27.77 -12.13 -32.74
N ILE A 77 28.89 -11.51 -32.33
CA ILE A 77 29.00 -10.88 -30.99
C ILE A 77 28.01 -9.71 -30.86
N LEU A 78 27.95 -8.81 -31.85
CA LEU A 78 26.99 -7.69 -31.85
C LEU A 78 25.54 -8.17 -31.86
N LEU A 79 25.24 -9.21 -32.65
CA LEU A 79 23.93 -9.85 -32.70
C LEU A 79 23.58 -10.48 -31.35
N MET A 80 24.54 -11.15 -30.70
CA MET A 80 24.36 -11.77 -29.39
C MET A 80 24.07 -10.70 -28.31
N ILE A 81 24.80 -9.57 -28.30
CA ILE A 81 24.51 -8.44 -27.41
C ILE A 81 23.08 -7.91 -27.66
N TYR A 82 22.68 -7.76 -28.93
CA TYR A 82 21.34 -7.31 -29.29
C TYR A 82 20.23 -8.28 -28.84
N LEU A 83 20.46 -9.60 -28.93
CA LEU A 83 19.54 -10.62 -28.43
C LEU A 83 19.45 -10.61 -26.89
N PHE A 84 20.56 -10.39 -26.18
CA PHE A 84 20.54 -10.27 -24.71
C PHE A 84 19.78 -9.04 -24.23
N ILE A 85 19.83 -7.92 -24.97
CA ILE A 85 18.96 -6.77 -24.72
C ILE A 85 17.48 -7.18 -24.86
N GLY A 86 17.15 -7.95 -25.90
CA GLY A 86 15.80 -8.52 -26.08
C GLY A 86 15.36 -9.40 -24.89
N VAL A 87 16.20 -10.35 -24.48
CA VAL A 87 15.94 -11.23 -23.31
C VAL A 87 15.74 -10.42 -22.03
N SER A 88 16.52 -9.36 -21.84
CA SER A 88 16.37 -8.47 -20.68
C SER A 88 14.97 -7.84 -20.67
N ILE A 89 14.51 -7.29 -21.80
CA ILE A 89 13.19 -6.63 -21.93
C ILE A 89 12.03 -7.60 -21.71
N VAL A 90 12.08 -8.82 -22.25
CA VAL A 90 11.00 -9.80 -22.00
C VAL A 90 11.05 -10.33 -20.56
N SER A 91 12.25 -10.42 -19.96
CA SER A 91 12.39 -10.79 -18.56
C SER A 91 11.79 -9.75 -17.60
N ASP A 92 11.75 -8.47 -17.98
CA ASP A 92 11.00 -7.40 -17.26
C ASP A 92 9.51 -7.75 -17.15
N ARG A 93 8.87 -8.09 -18.29
CA ARG A 93 7.45 -8.52 -18.32
C ARG A 93 7.21 -9.80 -17.56
N PHE A 94 8.18 -10.72 -17.58
CA PHE A 94 8.11 -11.92 -16.78
C PHE A 94 8.15 -11.62 -15.27
N MET A 95 9.05 -10.73 -14.83
CA MET A 95 9.11 -10.31 -13.43
C MET A 95 7.87 -9.55 -12.98
N GLU A 96 7.30 -8.70 -13.83
CA GLU A 96 6.04 -8.00 -13.58
C GLU A 96 4.89 -8.98 -13.30
N SER A 97 4.84 -10.09 -14.04
CA SER A 97 3.85 -11.15 -13.80
C SER A 97 4.07 -11.90 -12.48
N ILE A 98 5.32 -12.11 -12.08
CA ILE A 98 5.67 -12.76 -10.81
C ILE A 98 5.30 -11.86 -9.64
N GLU A 99 5.56 -10.56 -9.73
CA GLU A 99 5.16 -9.61 -8.70
C GLU A 99 3.64 -9.60 -8.54
N MET A 100 2.87 -9.59 -9.63
CA MET A 100 1.41 -9.72 -9.56
C MET A 100 0.92 -11.03 -8.91
N ILE A 101 1.54 -12.16 -9.23
CA ILE A 101 1.15 -13.46 -8.65
C ILE A 101 1.47 -13.51 -7.16
N THR A 102 2.63 -12.98 -6.75
CA THR A 102 3.11 -13.02 -5.36
C THR A 102 2.46 -11.96 -4.48
N ALA A 103 1.95 -10.88 -5.08
CA ALA A 103 1.21 -9.81 -4.43
C ALA A 103 -0.26 -10.16 -4.11
N GLN A 104 -0.73 -11.36 -4.45
CA GLN A 104 -2.09 -11.76 -4.11
C GLN A 104 -2.32 -11.76 -2.60
N GLU A 105 -3.43 -11.18 -2.17
CA GLU A 105 -3.81 -11.06 -0.77
C GLU A 105 -5.02 -11.95 -0.45
N LYS A 106 -5.10 -12.37 0.81
CA LYS A 106 -6.18 -13.20 1.35
C LYS A 106 -6.59 -12.70 2.72
N GLU A 107 -7.89 -12.59 2.92
CA GLU A 107 -8.47 -12.28 4.21
C GLU A 107 -8.34 -13.48 5.17
N VAL A 108 -7.73 -13.25 6.32
CA VAL A 108 -7.59 -14.21 7.41
C VAL A 108 -8.14 -13.60 8.69
N ALA A 109 -9.13 -14.27 9.29
CA ALA A 109 -9.67 -13.88 10.58
C ALA A 109 -8.73 -14.32 11.69
N VAL A 110 -7.96 -13.38 12.23
CA VAL A 110 -7.09 -13.60 13.39
C VAL A 110 -7.84 -13.18 14.66
N LYS A 111 -7.80 -14.02 15.68
CA LYS A 111 -8.40 -13.71 16.97
C LYS A 111 -7.40 -12.93 17.81
N ASP A 112 -7.79 -11.74 18.23
CA ASP A 112 -6.99 -10.90 19.10
C ASP A 112 -6.79 -11.57 20.47
N PRO A 113 -5.56 -11.77 20.96
CA PRO A 113 -5.32 -12.47 22.23
C PRO A 113 -5.75 -11.65 23.45
N LYS A 114 -5.85 -10.31 23.34
CA LYS A 114 -6.26 -9.41 24.43
C LYS A 114 -7.77 -9.13 24.47
N THR A 115 -8.37 -8.85 23.32
CA THR A 115 -9.79 -8.42 23.23
C THR A 115 -10.73 -9.58 22.91
N GLY A 116 -10.21 -10.72 22.44
CA GLY A 116 -11.00 -11.87 22.01
C GLY A 116 -11.85 -11.63 20.76
N LYS A 117 -11.82 -10.42 20.19
CA LYS A 117 -12.50 -10.05 18.95
C LYS A 117 -11.78 -10.70 17.76
N LYS A 118 -12.54 -11.02 16.72
CA LYS A 118 -12.00 -11.50 15.45
C LYS A 118 -11.74 -10.28 14.57
N THR A 119 -10.48 -10.02 14.27
CA THR A 119 -10.08 -8.96 13.35
C THR A 119 -9.76 -9.62 12.00
N ILE A 120 -10.40 -9.15 10.93
CA ILE A 120 -10.11 -9.61 9.56
C ILE A 120 -8.84 -8.88 9.15
N ILE A 121 -7.76 -9.63 8.95
CA ILE A 121 -6.48 -9.10 8.51
C ILE A 121 -6.25 -9.59 7.08
N ILE A 122 -5.90 -8.66 6.19
CA ILE A 122 -5.50 -8.98 4.83
C ILE A 122 -4.02 -9.38 4.88
N VAL A 123 -3.71 -10.62 4.50
CA VAL A 123 -2.32 -11.14 4.47
C VAL A 123 -1.98 -11.63 3.07
N LYS A 124 -0.72 -11.51 2.67
CA LYS A 124 -0.26 -12.06 1.38
C LYS A 124 -0.46 -13.58 1.35
N VAL A 125 -0.98 -14.09 0.24
CA VAL A 125 -1.18 -15.52 -0.03
C VAL A 125 0.17 -16.25 -0.01
N TRP A 126 1.19 -15.62 -0.59
CA TRP A 126 2.53 -16.15 -0.66
C TRP A 126 3.37 -15.70 0.53
N ASN A 127 4.03 -16.64 1.19
CA ASN A 127 5.10 -16.31 2.12
C ASN A 127 6.27 -15.71 1.35
N GLU A 128 6.83 -14.60 1.84
CA GLU A 128 7.88 -13.84 1.16
C GLU A 128 9.13 -14.69 0.87
N THR A 129 9.58 -15.50 1.83
CA THR A 129 10.72 -16.41 1.63
C THR A 129 10.45 -17.43 0.52
N VAL A 130 9.23 -17.99 0.48
CA VAL A 130 8.81 -18.94 -0.56
C VAL A 130 8.71 -18.25 -1.92
N ALA A 131 8.06 -17.10 -2.00
CA ALA A 131 7.95 -16.30 -3.22
C ALA A 131 9.33 -15.95 -3.80
N ASN A 132 10.26 -15.50 -2.94
CA ASN A 132 11.60 -15.10 -3.32
C ASN A 132 12.43 -16.27 -3.87
N LEU A 133 12.35 -17.44 -3.26
CA LEU A 133 13.11 -18.63 -3.67
C LEU A 133 12.47 -19.40 -4.83
N THR A 134 11.15 -19.33 -4.99
CA THR A 134 10.45 -20.05 -6.06
C THR A 134 10.31 -19.17 -7.29
N LEU A 135 9.34 -18.26 -7.28
CA LEU A 135 8.97 -17.49 -8.45
C LEU A 135 10.00 -16.40 -8.76
N MET A 136 10.54 -15.70 -7.77
CA MET A 136 11.49 -14.61 -8.07
C MET A 136 12.89 -15.10 -8.47
N ALA A 137 13.35 -16.24 -7.92
CA ALA A 137 14.60 -16.87 -8.37
C ALA A 137 14.45 -17.58 -9.72
N LEU A 138 13.31 -18.21 -9.99
CA LEU A 138 12.98 -18.73 -11.32
C LEU A 138 12.90 -17.58 -12.34
N GLY A 139 12.28 -16.47 -11.94
CA GLY A 139 12.24 -15.19 -12.63
C GLY A 139 13.59 -14.79 -13.22
N SER A 140 14.63 -14.89 -12.39
CA SER A 140 15.95 -14.41 -12.78
C SER A 140 16.68 -15.33 -13.73
N SER A 141 16.45 -16.63 -13.52
CA SER A 141 17.21 -17.74 -14.09
C SER A 141 16.51 -18.40 -15.29
N ALA A 142 15.36 -17.87 -15.70
CA ALA A 142 14.56 -18.44 -16.78
C ALA A 142 15.36 -18.60 -18.09
N PRO A 143 16.21 -17.64 -18.52
CA PRO A 143 17.01 -17.81 -19.71
C PRO A 143 17.94 -19.02 -19.66
N GLU A 144 18.64 -19.23 -18.55
CA GLU A 144 19.59 -20.33 -18.32
C GLU A 144 18.89 -21.68 -18.24
N ILE A 145 17.77 -21.74 -17.51
CA ILE A 145 16.95 -22.94 -17.37
C ILE A 145 16.39 -23.36 -18.73
N LEU A 146 15.81 -22.41 -19.47
CA LEU A 146 15.23 -22.69 -20.78
C LEU A 146 16.30 -23.07 -21.79
N LEU A 147 17.49 -22.46 -21.76
CA LEU A 147 18.60 -22.84 -22.64
C LEU A 147 18.99 -24.32 -22.43
N SER A 148 19.11 -24.77 -21.18
CA SER A 148 19.42 -26.17 -20.84
C SER A 148 18.36 -27.14 -21.36
N VAL A 149 17.07 -26.83 -21.15
CA VAL A 149 15.96 -27.68 -21.61
C VAL A 149 15.86 -27.71 -23.14
N ILE A 150 15.97 -26.55 -23.79
CA ILE A 150 15.90 -26.41 -25.24
C ILE A 150 17.09 -27.12 -25.91
N GLU A 151 18.30 -27.03 -25.36
CA GLU A 151 19.47 -27.69 -25.93
C GLU A 151 19.30 -29.22 -25.94
N ILE A 152 18.84 -29.81 -24.83
CA ILE A 152 18.59 -31.26 -24.76
C ILE A 152 17.52 -31.66 -25.79
N TRP A 153 16.46 -30.88 -25.93
CA TRP A 153 15.45 -31.15 -26.94
C TRP A 153 16.00 -31.04 -28.37
N ALA A 154 16.77 -29.99 -28.65
CA ALA A 154 17.39 -29.74 -29.95
C ALA A 154 18.41 -30.83 -30.35
N LYS A 155 19.13 -31.40 -29.38
CA LYS A 155 20.10 -32.49 -29.58
C LYS A 155 19.48 -33.89 -29.49
N ASN A 156 18.16 -34.04 -29.68
CA ASN A 156 17.45 -35.32 -29.61
C ASN A 156 17.70 -36.09 -28.30
N PHE A 157 17.63 -35.38 -27.17
CA PHE A 157 17.89 -35.87 -25.82
C PHE A 157 19.34 -36.30 -25.54
N HIS A 158 20.32 -35.95 -26.39
CA HIS A 158 21.73 -36.10 -26.05
C HIS A 158 22.23 -34.93 -25.18
N ALA A 159 23.25 -35.20 -24.37
CA ALA A 159 23.87 -34.18 -23.52
C ALA A 159 24.54 -33.10 -24.39
N GLY A 160 24.31 -31.85 -24.02
CA GLY A 160 24.97 -30.70 -24.62
C GLY A 160 25.88 -29.98 -23.62
N ASP A 161 26.88 -29.27 -24.14
CA ASP A 161 27.85 -28.55 -23.32
C ASP A 161 27.42 -27.09 -23.05
N LEU A 162 26.49 -26.54 -23.85
CA LEU A 162 26.14 -25.12 -23.81
C LEU A 162 25.28 -24.78 -22.58
N GLY A 163 24.26 -25.59 -22.31
CA GLY A 163 23.29 -25.42 -21.22
C GLY A 163 23.93 -25.62 -19.84
N PRO A 164 24.49 -26.81 -19.55
CA PRO A 164 25.22 -27.04 -18.30
C PRO A 164 26.40 -26.08 -18.11
N GLY A 165 27.15 -25.77 -19.17
CA GLY A 165 28.22 -24.77 -19.13
C GLY A 165 27.72 -23.37 -18.79
N THR A 166 26.57 -22.96 -19.32
CA THR A 166 25.95 -21.66 -19.01
C THR A 166 25.48 -21.61 -17.56
N ILE A 167 24.90 -22.69 -17.03
CA ILE A 167 24.43 -22.78 -15.64
C ILE A 167 25.58 -22.67 -14.62
N VAL A 168 26.71 -23.34 -14.88
CA VAL A 168 27.88 -23.26 -14.00
C VAL A 168 28.59 -21.91 -14.17
N GLY A 169 28.74 -21.45 -15.41
CA GLY A 169 29.35 -20.15 -15.71
C GLY A 169 28.59 -18.96 -15.12
N SER A 170 27.25 -18.97 -15.19
CA SER A 170 26.42 -17.89 -14.64
C SER A 170 26.48 -17.88 -13.12
N ALA A 171 26.59 -19.04 -12.45
CA ALA A 171 26.82 -19.09 -11.02
C ALA A 171 28.19 -18.55 -10.59
N ALA A 172 29.25 -18.84 -11.36
CA ALA A 172 30.56 -18.26 -11.15
C ALA A 172 30.52 -16.74 -11.34
N PHE A 173 29.87 -16.25 -12.41
CA PHE A 173 29.70 -14.82 -12.65
C PHE A 173 28.89 -14.14 -11.54
N ASN A 174 27.77 -14.73 -11.13
CA ASN A 174 26.92 -14.18 -10.08
C ASN A 174 27.66 -14.13 -8.73
N LEU A 175 28.36 -15.20 -8.35
CA LEU A 175 29.07 -15.24 -7.07
C LEU A 175 30.32 -14.35 -7.04
N PHE A 176 31.04 -14.25 -8.15
CA PHE A 176 32.32 -13.53 -8.18
C PHE A 176 32.15 -12.10 -8.70
N MET A 177 31.65 -11.92 -9.92
CA MET A 177 31.57 -10.60 -10.55
C MET A 177 30.49 -9.72 -9.92
N ILE A 178 29.26 -10.23 -9.73
CA ILE A 178 28.16 -9.42 -9.20
C ILE A 178 28.44 -9.01 -7.75
N ILE A 179 28.84 -9.95 -6.89
CA ILE A 179 29.18 -9.62 -5.49
C ILE A 179 30.36 -8.65 -5.42
N GLY A 180 31.43 -8.89 -6.20
CA GLY A 180 32.58 -7.98 -6.26
C GLY A 180 32.19 -6.57 -6.72
N PHE A 181 31.29 -6.46 -7.68
CA PHE A 181 30.74 -5.19 -8.14
C PHE A 181 29.88 -4.50 -7.08
N CYS A 182 28.96 -5.23 -6.43
CA CYS A 182 28.12 -4.70 -5.36
C CYS A 182 28.94 -4.22 -4.16
N MET A 183 30.07 -4.88 -3.86
CA MET A 183 31.02 -4.40 -2.85
C MET A 183 31.63 -3.04 -3.19
N TYR A 184 31.90 -2.79 -4.48
CA TYR A 184 32.61 -1.60 -4.93
C TYR A 184 31.69 -0.38 -5.10
N VAL A 185 30.44 -0.60 -5.53
CA VAL A 185 29.50 0.45 -5.91
C VAL A 185 28.91 1.20 -4.70
N ILE A 186 28.84 0.55 -3.53
CA ILE A 186 28.40 1.21 -2.30
C ILE A 186 29.32 2.42 -2.01
N PRO A 187 28.78 3.57 -1.55
CA PRO A 187 29.57 4.75 -1.19
C PRO A 187 30.74 4.46 -0.25
N ASP A 188 31.74 5.35 -0.22
CA ASP A 188 32.89 5.21 0.68
C ASP A 188 32.39 5.27 2.15
N ASP A 189 32.85 4.33 2.99
CA ASP A 189 32.53 4.19 4.43
C ASP A 189 31.13 3.69 4.80
N GLU A 190 30.25 3.48 3.82
CA GLU A 190 28.97 2.78 4.04
C GLU A 190 29.13 1.26 4.02
N VAL A 191 28.40 0.56 4.90
CA VAL A 191 28.40 -0.90 4.98
C VAL A 191 26.99 -1.45 4.89
N ARG A 192 26.84 -2.61 4.25
CA ARG A 192 25.58 -3.36 4.21
C ARG A 192 25.79 -4.73 4.83
N LYS A 193 24.90 -5.11 5.75
CA LYS A 193 24.93 -6.40 6.46
C LYS A 193 23.75 -7.27 6.09
N ILE A 194 23.95 -8.59 6.11
CA ILE A 194 22.85 -9.56 5.98
C ILE A 194 22.11 -9.63 7.33
N LYS A 195 20.83 -9.23 7.34
CA LYS A 195 20.00 -9.21 8.54
C LYS A 195 19.38 -10.58 8.81
N HIS A 196 18.93 -11.29 7.77
CA HIS A 196 18.21 -12.56 7.89
C HIS A 196 19.15 -13.78 7.78
N LEU A 197 20.11 -13.86 8.70
CA LEU A 197 21.16 -14.89 8.68
C LEU A 197 20.65 -16.34 8.62
N ARG A 198 19.48 -16.63 9.20
CA ARG A 198 18.95 -18.01 9.25
C ARG A 198 18.55 -18.53 7.88
N VAL A 199 17.78 -17.75 7.14
CA VAL A 199 17.33 -18.09 5.78
C VAL A 199 18.54 -18.08 4.84
N PHE A 200 19.44 -17.11 5.01
CA PHE A 200 20.68 -17.04 4.25
C PHE A 200 21.57 -18.29 4.43
N LEU A 201 21.77 -18.77 5.66
CA LEU A 201 22.62 -19.95 5.90
C LEU A 201 22.06 -21.21 5.23
N ILE A 202 20.74 -21.41 5.27
CA ILE A 202 20.10 -22.58 4.63
C ILE A 202 20.20 -22.48 3.11
N THR A 203 19.86 -21.33 2.55
CA THR A 203 19.91 -21.11 1.09
C THR A 203 21.34 -21.19 0.54
N ALA A 204 22.32 -20.64 1.25
CA ALA A 204 23.73 -20.78 0.92
C ALA A 204 24.21 -22.24 1.00
N THR A 205 23.77 -22.99 2.01
CA THR A 205 24.12 -24.42 2.15
C THR A 205 23.57 -25.23 0.98
N TRP A 206 22.30 -25.05 0.61
CA TRP A 206 21.69 -25.71 -0.54
C TRP A 206 22.33 -25.28 -1.86
N SER A 207 22.72 -24.01 -1.99
CA SER A 207 23.44 -23.49 -3.16
C SER A 207 24.78 -24.20 -3.35
N VAL A 208 25.61 -24.28 -2.31
CA VAL A 208 26.90 -25.02 -2.39
C VAL A 208 26.67 -26.51 -2.60
N PHE A 209 25.68 -27.09 -1.90
CA PHE A 209 25.33 -28.50 -2.05
C PHE A 209 24.91 -28.86 -3.47
N ALA A 210 24.24 -27.95 -4.20
CA ALA A 210 23.83 -28.21 -5.57
C ALA A 210 25.01 -28.54 -6.51
N TYR A 211 26.11 -27.79 -6.39
CA TYR A 211 27.31 -28.02 -7.21
C TYR A 211 28.15 -29.20 -6.73
N ILE A 212 28.19 -29.44 -5.40
CA ILE A 212 28.78 -30.67 -4.86
C ILE A 212 28.00 -31.89 -5.36
N TRP A 213 26.67 -31.84 -5.34
CA TRP A 213 25.80 -32.90 -5.84
C TRP A 213 26.03 -33.15 -7.33
N LEU A 214 26.11 -32.09 -8.13
CA LEU A 214 26.44 -32.17 -9.55
C LEU A 214 27.79 -32.85 -9.80
N TYR A 215 28.82 -32.52 -9.01
CA TYR A 215 30.11 -33.19 -9.04
C TYR A 215 30.00 -34.68 -8.66
N LEU A 216 29.20 -35.01 -7.64
CA LEU A 216 29.03 -36.39 -7.18
C LEU A 216 28.35 -37.27 -8.24
N ILE A 217 27.28 -36.80 -8.88
CA ILE A 217 26.55 -37.58 -9.90
C ILE A 217 27.38 -37.79 -11.17
N LEU A 218 28.17 -36.79 -11.59
CA LEU A 218 29.02 -36.92 -12.77
C LEU A 218 30.28 -37.75 -12.53
N GLY A 219 30.92 -37.56 -11.37
CA GLY A 219 32.27 -38.10 -11.11
C GLY A 219 32.32 -39.35 -10.23
N THR A 220 31.42 -39.49 -9.25
CA THR A 220 31.58 -40.50 -8.18
C THR A 220 30.51 -41.58 -8.14
N ILE A 221 29.25 -41.23 -8.39
CA ILE A 221 28.12 -42.16 -8.27
C ILE A 221 27.99 -42.95 -9.58
N SER A 222 27.71 -42.25 -10.68
CA SER A 222 27.52 -42.83 -12.01
C SER A 222 28.48 -42.14 -12.98
N TYR A 223 29.71 -42.66 -13.08
CA TYR A 223 30.76 -42.01 -13.87
C TYR A 223 30.34 -41.86 -15.34
N GLY A 224 30.20 -40.60 -15.79
CA GLY A 224 29.89 -40.26 -17.18
C GLY A 224 28.46 -40.62 -17.66
N VAL A 225 27.56 -41.00 -16.75
CA VAL A 225 26.18 -41.42 -17.05
C VAL A 225 25.26 -40.87 -15.98
N VAL A 226 24.08 -40.38 -16.37
CA VAL A 226 23.08 -39.91 -15.40
C VAL A 226 21.87 -40.84 -15.43
N GLU A 227 21.59 -41.48 -14.30
CA GLU A 227 20.44 -42.38 -14.14
C GLU A 227 19.13 -41.59 -13.88
N PRO A 228 17.95 -42.16 -14.21
CA PRO A 228 16.69 -41.46 -14.02
C PRO A 228 16.44 -40.97 -12.58
N TRP A 229 16.87 -41.74 -11.58
CA TRP A 229 16.69 -41.35 -10.18
C TRP A 229 17.62 -40.20 -9.78
N GLU A 230 18.82 -40.10 -10.35
CA GLU A 230 19.76 -39.00 -10.09
C GLU A 230 19.21 -37.68 -10.63
N GLY A 231 18.65 -37.70 -11.85
CA GLY A 231 17.94 -36.56 -12.43
C GLY A 231 16.73 -36.15 -11.58
N ILE A 232 15.83 -37.10 -11.28
CA ILE A 232 14.61 -36.83 -10.49
C ILE A 232 14.96 -36.31 -9.09
N LEU A 233 15.97 -36.88 -8.43
CA LEU A 233 16.39 -36.42 -7.11
C LEU A 233 16.97 -35.00 -7.16
N THR A 234 17.74 -34.68 -8.20
CA THR A 234 18.24 -33.32 -8.47
C THR A 234 17.07 -32.33 -8.57
N PHE A 235 16.02 -32.68 -9.30
CA PHE A 235 14.79 -31.89 -9.40
C PHE A 235 14.05 -31.77 -8.04
N MET A 236 13.97 -32.86 -7.27
CA MET A 236 13.32 -32.88 -5.95
C MET A 236 14.06 -32.09 -4.87
N PHE A 237 15.33 -31.77 -5.04
CA PHE A 237 16.05 -30.89 -4.11
C PHE A 237 15.57 -29.44 -4.16
N PHE A 238 14.95 -29.00 -5.26
CA PHE A 238 14.33 -27.67 -5.33
C PHE A 238 13.18 -27.50 -4.31
N PRO A 239 12.11 -28.32 -4.31
CA PRO A 239 11.07 -28.21 -3.28
C PRO A 239 11.58 -28.48 -1.87
N ALA A 240 12.61 -29.32 -1.68
CA ALA A 240 13.25 -29.51 -0.38
C ALA A 240 13.96 -28.24 0.13
N THR A 241 14.64 -27.51 -0.75
CA THR A 241 15.27 -26.22 -0.45
C THR A 241 14.23 -25.19 -0.03
N VAL A 242 13.13 -25.07 -0.77
CA VAL A 242 12.03 -24.15 -0.49
C VAL A 242 11.35 -24.49 0.84
N TRP A 243 11.08 -25.78 1.08
CA TRP A 243 10.45 -26.24 2.32
C TRP A 243 11.33 -25.95 3.55
N THR A 244 12.62 -26.27 3.48
CA THR A 244 13.54 -26.03 4.60
C THR A 244 13.75 -24.54 4.87
N ALA A 245 13.75 -23.69 3.84
CA ALA A 245 13.76 -22.24 3.99
C ALA A 245 12.48 -21.70 4.65
N TYR A 246 11.31 -22.19 4.23
CA TYR A 246 10.01 -21.84 4.83
C TYR A 246 9.93 -22.21 6.31
N VAL A 247 10.41 -23.42 6.68
CA VAL A 247 10.44 -23.88 8.08
C VAL A 247 11.33 -22.98 8.95
N ALA A 248 12.47 -22.52 8.40
CA ALA A 248 13.39 -21.64 9.11
C ALA A 248 12.85 -20.23 9.29
N ASP A 249 12.08 -19.74 8.33
CA ASP A 249 11.36 -18.47 8.40
C ASP A 249 10.27 -18.50 9.49
N ARG A 250 9.42 -19.54 9.48
CA ARG A 250 8.30 -19.71 10.43
C ARG A 250 8.69 -20.12 11.85
N ARG A 251 9.98 -20.22 12.18
CA ARG A 251 10.50 -20.58 13.51
C ARG A 251 9.97 -21.92 14.06
N LEU A 252 9.58 -22.87 13.20
CA LEU A 252 8.80 -24.07 13.59
C LEU A 252 9.62 -25.19 14.25
N PHE A 253 10.95 -25.22 14.11
CA PHE A 253 11.78 -26.30 14.65
C PHE A 253 12.92 -25.78 15.55
N CYS A 254 12.97 -26.35 16.77
CA CYS A 254 14.11 -26.41 17.71
C CYS A 254 14.55 -25.14 18.49
N TYR A 255 13.82 -24.03 18.47
CA TYR A 255 14.21 -22.85 19.27
C TYR A 255 13.73 -22.83 20.73
N LYS A 256 12.90 -23.80 21.16
CA LYS A 256 12.63 -23.97 22.60
C LYS A 256 13.85 -24.49 23.38
N TYR A 257 14.91 -24.95 22.69
CA TYR A 257 16.06 -25.62 23.31
C TYR A 257 17.44 -24.99 23.05
N MET A 258 17.57 -24.00 22.15
CA MET A 258 18.88 -23.50 21.70
C MET A 258 19.21 -22.03 22.05
N SER A 259 18.38 -21.32 22.83
CA SER A 259 18.68 -19.94 23.29
C SER A 259 19.09 -19.81 24.76
N LYS A 260 19.66 -20.86 25.37
CA LYS A 260 20.23 -20.75 26.72
C LYS A 260 21.72 -21.08 26.73
N SER A 261 22.55 -20.06 26.53
CA SER A 261 23.98 -20.17 26.81
C SER A 261 24.22 -19.93 28.30
N TYR A 262 24.50 -21.00 29.05
CA TYR A 262 24.90 -20.94 30.45
C TYR A 262 26.43 -20.82 30.52
N ARG A 263 26.95 -19.70 31.04
CA ARG A 263 28.38 -19.59 31.37
C ARG A 263 28.58 -19.63 32.88
N MET A 264 29.17 -20.73 33.35
CA MET A 264 29.50 -20.94 34.76
C MET A 264 30.74 -20.13 35.15
N ASN A 265 30.60 -19.20 36.10
CA ASN A 265 31.78 -18.55 36.70
C ASN A 265 32.40 -19.43 37.79
N LYS A 266 33.69 -19.24 38.11
CA LYS A 266 34.51 -20.07 39.03
C LYS A 266 34.00 -20.22 40.49
N ARG A 267 32.80 -19.73 40.83
CA ARG A 267 32.12 -19.90 42.12
C ARG A 267 30.71 -20.50 42.03
N GLY A 268 30.33 -21.09 40.90
CA GLY A 268 29.16 -21.97 40.82
C GLY A 268 27.78 -21.30 40.92
N MET A 269 27.67 -20.02 40.54
CA MET A 269 26.37 -19.33 40.45
C MET A 269 26.02 -19.07 38.98
N ILE A 270 24.80 -19.45 38.59
CA ILE A 270 24.25 -19.31 37.24
C ILE A 270 23.58 -17.94 37.15
N VAL A 271 24.08 -17.05 36.30
CA VAL A 271 23.48 -15.73 36.04
C VAL A 271 23.00 -15.67 34.58
N GLN A 272 21.74 -15.29 34.40
CA GLN A 272 21.10 -15.03 33.10
C GLN A 272 21.43 -13.58 32.72
N THR A 273 22.00 -13.33 31.55
CA THR A 273 22.35 -11.97 31.11
C THR A 273 21.72 -11.72 29.75
N GLU A 274 20.76 -10.79 29.71
CA GLU A 274 20.31 -10.14 28.49
C GLU A 274 21.42 -9.20 28.00
N LYS A 275 21.79 -9.32 26.72
CA LYS A 275 22.74 -8.41 26.09
C LYS A 275 22.00 -7.13 25.68
N ALA A 276 22.16 -6.08 26.46
CA ALA A 276 22.14 -4.71 25.97
C ALA A 276 23.59 -4.36 25.61
N ASP A 277 23.90 -4.21 24.33
CA ASP A 277 25.13 -3.50 23.92
C ASP A 277 24.78 -2.01 23.83
N THR A 278 25.59 -1.23 24.53
CA THR A 278 25.54 0.21 24.75
C THR A 278 25.68 1.00 23.45
N ASP A 279 24.72 1.87 23.15
CA ASP A 279 24.96 3.14 22.46
C ASP A 279 24.19 4.28 23.13
N ILE A 280 24.90 5.38 23.34
CA ILE A 280 24.49 6.56 24.08
C ILE A 280 23.61 7.42 23.14
N GLU A 281 22.41 6.93 22.85
CA GLU A 281 21.34 7.68 22.17
C GLU A 281 19.93 7.28 22.67
N ALA A 282 19.84 6.26 23.52
CA ALA A 282 18.59 5.72 24.06
C ALA A 282 17.90 6.58 25.15
N ARG A 283 18.31 7.83 25.37
CA ARG A 283 17.68 8.72 26.38
C ARG A 283 16.53 9.57 25.84
N ALA A 284 16.25 9.54 24.53
CA ALA A 284 15.09 10.20 23.95
C ALA A 284 13.91 9.23 23.65
N GLN A 285 14.10 7.92 23.82
CA GLN A 285 13.08 6.89 23.54
C GLN A 285 12.41 6.30 24.79
N GLU A 286 12.62 6.88 25.98
CA GLU A 286 11.96 6.45 27.22
C GLU A 286 10.55 7.05 27.41
N LYS A 287 9.70 6.93 26.39
CA LYS A 287 8.23 6.91 26.52
C LYS A 287 7.73 6.18 25.28
N PHE A 288 7.30 4.93 25.42
CA PHE A 288 6.46 4.10 24.52
C PHE A 288 6.85 2.62 24.63
N LYS A 289 6.94 2.12 25.86
CA LYS A 289 7.14 0.69 26.13
C LYS A 289 5.81 0.10 26.58
N ASP A 290 4.91 -0.13 25.62
CA ASP A 290 3.60 -0.73 25.88
C ASP A 290 3.13 -1.68 24.78
N PHE A 291 4.04 -2.46 24.17
CA PHE A 291 3.67 -3.60 23.31
C PHE A 291 4.72 -4.71 23.46
N ASP A 292 4.41 -5.74 24.27
CA ASP A 292 5.16 -7.00 24.28
C ASP A 292 4.85 -7.78 22.98
N GLU A 293 5.66 -7.56 21.94
CA GLU A 293 5.59 -8.24 20.63
C GLU A 293 5.82 -9.76 20.72
N GLU A 294 6.25 -10.30 21.87
CA GLU A 294 6.62 -11.73 22.00
C GLU A 294 5.43 -12.70 22.03
N ASN A 295 4.20 -12.23 22.30
CA ASN A 295 3.00 -13.08 22.43
C ASN A 295 1.92 -12.85 21.35
N MET A 296 2.17 -12.00 20.35
CA MET A 296 1.24 -11.72 19.25
C MET A 296 1.53 -12.62 18.04
N ASP A 297 0.50 -12.92 17.22
CA ASP A 297 0.70 -13.57 15.92
C ASP A 297 1.56 -12.65 15.04
N PRO A 298 2.64 -13.14 14.40
CA PRO A 298 3.50 -12.34 13.53
C PRO A 298 2.76 -11.48 12.51
N ALA A 299 1.65 -12.00 11.96
CA ALA A 299 0.84 -11.28 10.99
C ALA A 299 0.11 -10.06 11.60
N LEU A 300 -0.30 -10.15 12.86
CA LEU A 300 -1.00 -9.06 13.56
C LEU A 300 -0.01 -7.99 14.02
N ALA A 301 1.19 -8.37 14.46
CA ALA A 301 2.25 -7.42 14.81
C ALA A 301 2.71 -6.61 13.59
N GLU A 302 2.84 -7.26 12.43
CA GLU A 302 3.18 -6.60 11.16
C GLU A 302 2.08 -5.64 10.72
N PHE A 303 0.81 -6.04 10.84
CA PHE A 303 -0.34 -5.18 10.57
C PHE A 303 -0.38 -3.93 11.46
N GLU A 304 -0.19 -4.09 12.78
CA GLU A 304 -0.15 -2.96 13.72
C GLU A 304 1.03 -2.01 13.45
N ARG A 305 2.17 -2.57 13.03
CA ARG A 305 3.34 -1.78 12.66
C ARG A 305 3.09 -0.95 11.40
N HIS A 306 2.55 -1.56 10.34
CA HIS A 306 2.17 -0.86 9.11
C HIS A 306 1.17 0.26 9.41
N ARG A 307 0.15 -0.01 10.23
CA ARG A 307 -0.83 1.01 10.65
C ARG A 307 -0.15 2.22 11.30
N ARG A 308 0.80 1.98 12.19
CA ARG A 308 1.53 3.02 12.91
C ARG A 308 2.40 3.86 11.97
N GLU A 309 3.03 3.23 10.99
CA GLU A 309 3.83 3.91 9.97
C GLU A 309 2.96 4.87 9.13
N TYR A 310 1.76 4.45 8.73
CA TYR A 310 0.79 5.32 8.03
C TYR A 310 0.33 6.51 8.86
N ILE A 311 -0.05 6.28 10.13
CA ILE A 311 -0.48 7.37 11.02
C ILE A 311 0.64 8.38 11.23
N ASN A 312 1.88 7.91 11.44
CA ASN A 312 3.03 8.78 11.61
C ASN A 312 3.34 9.59 10.34
N ALA A 313 3.18 8.99 9.16
CA ALA A 313 3.34 9.70 7.89
C ALA A 313 2.29 10.81 7.72
N MET A 314 1.00 10.51 7.92
CA MET A 314 -0.05 11.53 7.85
C MET A 314 0.16 12.68 8.84
N LYS A 315 0.51 12.37 10.09
CA LYS A 315 0.80 13.42 11.10
C LYS A 315 1.95 14.33 10.67
N ARG A 316 3.03 13.77 10.13
CA ARG A 316 4.18 14.54 9.65
C ARG A 316 3.79 15.45 8.48
N ILE A 317 3.06 14.93 7.50
CA ILE A 317 2.67 15.69 6.30
C ILE A 317 1.71 16.83 6.67
N ARG A 318 0.78 16.59 7.60
CA ARG A 318 -0.14 17.61 8.15
C ARG A 318 0.59 18.68 8.96
N LEU A 319 1.61 18.29 9.74
CA LEU A 319 2.48 19.22 10.47
C LEU A 319 3.27 20.14 9.51
N GLU A 320 3.69 19.62 8.36
CA GLU A 320 4.36 20.40 7.32
C GLU A 320 3.37 21.26 6.50
N ASN A 321 2.13 20.79 6.31
CA ASN A 321 1.09 21.47 5.54
C ASN A 321 -0.27 21.44 6.27
N PRO A 322 -0.61 22.46 7.09
CA PRO A 322 -1.83 22.46 7.91
C PRO A 322 -3.14 22.43 7.10
N ASP A 323 -3.16 23.06 5.93
CA ASP A 323 -4.37 23.24 5.11
C ASP A 323 -4.55 22.19 4.01
N ILE A 324 -3.79 21.07 4.04
CA ILE A 324 -3.87 20.04 3.00
C ILE A 324 -5.21 19.30 3.02
N ASP A 325 -5.81 19.06 1.85
CA ASP A 325 -7.05 18.29 1.72
C ASP A 325 -6.86 16.84 2.18
N MET A 326 -7.91 16.21 2.73
CA MET A 326 -7.83 14.85 3.29
C MET A 326 -7.47 13.81 2.22
N ILE A 327 -8.02 13.94 1.02
CA ILE A 327 -7.74 13.04 -0.10
C ILE A 327 -6.26 13.18 -0.55
N GLU A 328 -5.75 14.41 -0.56
CA GLU A 328 -4.36 14.68 -0.91
C GLU A 328 -3.39 14.21 0.20
N LEU A 329 -3.78 14.35 1.46
CA LEU A 329 -3.04 13.82 2.61
C LEU A 329 -2.94 12.29 2.54
N GLU A 330 -4.04 11.61 2.22
CA GLU A 330 -4.08 10.17 2.02
C GLU A 330 -3.11 9.75 0.90
N MET A 331 -3.14 10.44 -0.25
CA MET A 331 -2.26 10.17 -1.37
C MET A 331 -0.77 10.31 -1.00
N ARG A 332 -0.37 11.44 -0.40
CA ARG A 332 1.04 11.69 -0.05
C ARG A 332 1.55 10.72 1.02
N ALA A 333 0.72 10.41 2.03
CA ALA A 333 1.08 9.43 3.05
C ALA A 333 1.26 8.04 2.44
N ARG A 334 0.41 7.67 1.47
CA ARG A 334 0.53 6.40 0.73
C ARG A 334 1.81 6.34 -0.10
N GLU A 335 2.17 7.43 -0.78
CA GLU A 335 3.43 7.54 -1.51
C GLU A 335 4.64 7.39 -0.58
N GLU A 336 4.66 8.09 0.56
CA GLU A 336 5.77 8.04 1.51
C GLU A 336 5.96 6.64 2.09
N VAL A 337 4.88 6.00 2.54
CA VAL A 337 4.96 4.65 3.14
C VAL A 337 5.34 3.59 2.09
N MET A 338 4.79 3.66 0.87
CA MET A 338 5.18 2.73 -0.19
C MET A 338 6.61 2.95 -0.69
N SER A 339 7.10 4.19 -0.72
CA SER A 339 8.46 4.50 -1.16
C SER A 339 9.54 4.07 -0.15
N LYS A 340 9.24 4.17 1.15
CA LYS A 340 10.12 3.77 2.26
C LYS A 340 9.98 2.28 2.66
N GLY A 341 8.92 1.63 2.22
CA GLY A 341 8.67 0.22 2.51
C GLY A 341 9.71 -0.73 1.91
N PRO A 342 9.83 -1.96 2.44
CA PRO A 342 10.74 -2.97 1.89
C PRO A 342 10.35 -3.31 0.45
N LYS A 343 11.31 -3.20 -0.48
CA LYS A 343 11.07 -3.43 -1.90
C LYS A 343 11.37 -4.88 -2.27
N SER A 344 10.60 -5.40 -3.23
CA SER A 344 10.75 -6.78 -3.69
C SER A 344 12.02 -6.95 -4.55
N ARG A 345 12.50 -8.19 -4.68
CA ARG A 345 13.58 -8.52 -5.63
C ARG A 345 13.19 -8.18 -7.08
N ALA A 346 11.93 -8.44 -7.43
CA ALA A 346 11.41 -8.17 -8.77
C ALA A 346 11.46 -6.67 -9.09
N TYR A 347 11.11 -5.82 -8.11
CA TYR A 347 11.17 -4.36 -8.23
C TYR A 347 12.55 -3.87 -8.71
N TYR A 348 13.63 -4.29 -8.05
CA TYR A 348 14.97 -3.82 -8.39
C TYR A 348 15.43 -4.25 -9.78
N ARG A 349 15.03 -5.44 -10.22
CA ARG A 349 15.33 -5.92 -11.58
C ARG A 349 14.50 -5.19 -12.64
N MET A 350 13.22 -4.94 -12.36
CA MET A 350 12.38 -4.16 -13.27
C MET A 350 12.88 -2.72 -13.38
N GLN A 351 13.27 -2.08 -12.27
CA GLN A 351 13.85 -0.73 -12.32
C GLN A 351 15.13 -0.69 -13.16
N ALA A 352 16.05 -1.63 -12.93
CA ALA A 352 17.27 -1.75 -13.73
C ALA A 352 16.98 -1.94 -15.23
N THR A 353 16.03 -2.82 -15.57
CA THR A 353 15.70 -3.11 -16.96
C THR A 353 14.97 -1.95 -17.64
N ARG A 354 14.10 -1.25 -16.90
CA ARG A 354 13.42 -0.03 -17.36
C ARG A 354 14.43 1.07 -17.67
N LYS A 355 15.42 1.27 -16.80
CA LYS A 355 16.53 2.22 -17.05
C LYS A 355 17.31 1.85 -18.31
N LEU A 356 17.68 0.58 -18.50
CA LEU A 356 18.37 0.11 -19.71
C LEU A 356 17.53 0.26 -20.99
N ALA A 357 16.21 0.12 -20.88
CA ALA A 357 15.27 0.23 -21.99
C ALA A 357 14.76 1.67 -22.22
N GLY A 358 15.20 2.66 -21.44
CA GLY A 358 14.68 4.03 -21.50
C GLY A 358 13.16 4.12 -21.24
N LYS A 359 12.65 3.30 -20.31
CA LYS A 359 11.27 3.35 -19.79
C LYS A 359 11.21 4.17 -18.49
N GLN A 360 10.02 4.66 -18.14
CA GLN A 360 9.77 5.45 -16.92
C GLN A 360 10.09 4.68 -15.63
N ASP A 361 10.69 5.38 -14.66
CA ASP A 361 10.93 4.87 -13.31
C ASP A 361 9.64 4.45 -12.60
N ILE A 362 9.74 3.38 -11.83
CA ILE A 362 8.59 2.77 -11.14
C ILE A 362 7.99 3.75 -10.12
N GLN A 363 8.82 4.55 -9.43
CA GLN A 363 8.34 5.55 -8.46
C GLN A 363 7.56 6.69 -9.13
N LYS A 364 7.99 7.16 -10.31
CA LYS A 364 7.27 8.18 -11.07
C LYS A 364 5.93 7.64 -11.58
N CYS A 365 5.91 6.38 -12.05
CA CYS A 365 4.68 5.70 -12.46
C CYS A 365 3.70 5.51 -11.28
N LEU A 366 4.22 5.12 -10.11
CA LEU A 366 3.44 5.01 -8.86
C LEU A 366 2.78 6.34 -8.49
N ARG A 367 3.56 7.44 -8.49
CA ARG A 367 3.04 8.78 -8.20
C ARG A 367 1.93 9.19 -9.18
N ALA A 368 2.12 8.96 -10.47
CA ALA A 368 1.13 9.31 -11.49
C ALA A 368 -0.20 8.55 -11.29
N LYS A 369 -0.15 7.25 -10.97
CA LYS A 369 -1.34 6.44 -10.69
C LYS A 369 -2.06 6.87 -9.41
N LEU A 370 -1.31 7.18 -8.35
CA LEU A 370 -1.90 7.68 -7.10
C LEU A 370 -2.57 9.03 -7.29
N ALA A 371 -2.03 9.90 -8.16
CA ALA A 371 -2.64 11.15 -8.55
C ALA A 371 -3.97 10.93 -9.29
N GLU A 372 -3.99 10.03 -10.27
CA GLU A 372 -5.21 9.67 -11.03
C GLU A 372 -6.31 9.09 -10.11
N GLU A 373 -5.96 8.15 -9.21
CA GLU A 373 -6.89 7.59 -8.21
C GLU A 373 -7.47 8.68 -7.30
N ALA A 374 -6.67 9.67 -6.90
CA ALA A 374 -7.14 10.76 -6.06
C ALA A 374 -8.08 11.70 -6.81
N ASP A 375 -7.77 12.03 -8.07
CA ASP A 375 -8.63 12.86 -8.91
C ASP A 375 -9.98 12.19 -9.17
N GLU A 376 -10.00 10.88 -9.44
CA GLU A 376 -11.24 10.09 -9.52
C GLU A 376 -12.04 10.15 -8.21
N SER A 377 -11.37 10.00 -7.07
CA SER A 377 -12.04 10.05 -5.76
C SER A 377 -12.58 11.45 -5.41
N LYS A 378 -11.90 12.52 -5.84
CA LYS A 378 -12.39 13.90 -5.72
C LYS A 378 -13.66 14.10 -6.53
N HIS A 379 -13.68 13.64 -7.78
CA HIS A 379 -14.87 13.70 -8.63
C HIS A 379 -16.05 12.92 -8.04
N GLN A 380 -15.81 11.76 -7.44
CA GLN A 380 -16.87 10.97 -6.82
C GLN A 380 -17.42 11.64 -5.54
N HIS A 381 -16.55 12.23 -4.71
CA HIS A 381 -16.96 13.01 -3.53
C HIS A 381 -17.77 14.26 -3.89
N GLU A 382 -17.50 14.90 -5.03
CA GLU A 382 -18.27 16.04 -5.53
C GLU A 382 -19.68 15.64 -6.02
N GLU A 383 -19.84 14.43 -6.55
CA GLU A 383 -21.16 13.90 -6.96
C GLU A 383 -22.02 13.47 -5.76
N ASP A 384 -21.41 12.85 -4.75
CA ASP A 384 -22.11 12.39 -3.54
C ASP A 384 -22.59 13.53 -2.63
N ASN A 385 -21.97 14.72 -2.70
CA ASN A 385 -22.37 15.90 -1.93
C ASN A 385 -23.58 16.68 -2.52
N LYS A 386 -24.17 16.21 -3.63
CA LYS A 386 -25.47 16.71 -4.09
C LYS A 386 -26.59 16.07 -3.24
N LYS A 387 -27.11 16.84 -2.30
CA LYS A 387 -28.13 16.52 -1.27
C LYS A 387 -29.16 15.44 -1.65
N PRO A 388 -29.57 14.57 -0.70
CA PRO A 388 -30.75 13.72 -0.85
C PRO A 388 -32.03 14.58 -0.81
N GLU A 389 -32.86 14.45 -1.85
CA GLU A 389 -34.20 15.02 -1.92
C GLU A 389 -35.12 14.39 -0.85
N GLU A 390 -35.96 15.22 -0.23
CA GLU A 390 -36.94 14.85 0.80
C GLU A 390 -37.89 13.75 0.30
N GLU A 391 -38.15 12.73 1.13
CA GLU A 391 -39.08 11.64 0.82
C GLU A 391 -40.51 12.17 0.58
N GLU A 392 -40.96 12.15 -0.69
CA GLU A 392 -42.35 12.46 -1.05
C GLU A 392 -43.33 11.47 -0.40
N LYS A 393 -44.21 11.97 0.47
CA LYS A 393 -45.35 11.21 1.01
C LYS A 393 -46.31 10.84 -0.14
N LYS A 394 -46.65 9.55 -0.28
CA LYS A 394 -47.70 9.09 -1.21
C LYS A 394 -49.07 9.68 -0.84
N ASP A 395 -49.73 10.32 -1.81
CA ASP A 395 -51.08 10.88 -1.67
C ASP A 395 -52.17 9.79 -1.82
N ASP A 396 -52.98 9.61 -0.77
CA ASP A 396 -54.08 8.63 -0.70
C ASP A 396 -55.39 9.12 -1.35
N GLY A 397 -55.40 10.33 -1.93
CA GLY A 397 -56.53 10.88 -2.70
C GLY A 397 -57.74 11.37 -1.88
N ILE A 398 -57.66 11.36 -0.54
CA ILE A 398 -58.67 11.91 0.38
C ILE A 398 -58.29 13.33 0.78
N THR A 399 -59.22 14.28 0.65
CA THR A 399 -59.04 15.64 1.18
C THR A 399 -59.37 15.69 2.67
N ARG A 400 -58.41 16.11 3.49
CA ARG A 400 -58.51 16.26 4.95
C ARG A 400 -58.28 17.72 5.32
N VAL A 401 -59.11 18.23 6.24
CA VAL A 401 -58.93 19.58 6.81
C VAL A 401 -58.66 19.45 8.30
N TYR A 402 -57.54 19.98 8.79
CA TYR A 402 -57.07 19.83 10.18
C TYR A 402 -56.21 21.02 10.61
N PHE A 403 -55.89 21.11 11.90
CA PHE A 403 -54.95 22.10 12.42
C PHE A 403 -53.50 21.64 12.23
N ASP A 404 -52.66 22.54 11.73
CA ASP A 404 -51.21 22.34 11.67
C ASP A 404 -50.50 23.67 11.98
N PRO A 405 -49.78 23.77 13.10
CA PRO A 405 -49.58 22.76 14.16
C PRO A 405 -50.84 22.49 15.04
N PRO A 406 -50.86 21.37 15.80
CA PRO A 406 -51.92 21.03 16.77
C PRO A 406 -51.90 21.82 18.09
N HIS A 407 -50.74 22.34 18.46
CA HIS A 407 -50.53 23.06 19.72
C HIS A 407 -49.90 24.41 19.38
N TYR A 408 -50.47 25.46 19.94
CA TYR A 408 -49.95 26.82 19.87
C TYR A 408 -49.55 27.23 21.27
N THR A 409 -48.37 27.80 21.38
CA THR A 409 -47.88 28.39 22.62
C THR A 409 -47.63 29.85 22.33
N VAL A 410 -48.35 30.71 23.04
CA VAL A 410 -48.30 32.16 22.86
C VAL A 410 -48.01 32.82 24.19
N MET A 411 -47.30 33.93 24.14
CA MET A 411 -47.11 34.78 25.31
C MET A 411 -48.38 35.60 25.52
N GLU A 412 -48.68 35.97 26.77
CA GLU A 412 -49.81 36.83 27.11
C GLU A 412 -49.77 38.16 26.35
N ASN A 413 -48.59 38.78 26.26
CA ASN A 413 -48.35 40.03 25.53
C ASN A 413 -48.45 39.96 23.98
N VAL A 414 -48.80 38.81 23.39
CA VAL A 414 -48.83 38.64 21.93
C VAL A 414 -49.89 39.53 21.26
N GLY A 415 -50.95 39.88 22.01
CA GLY A 415 -52.11 40.60 21.50
C GLY A 415 -52.92 39.77 20.50
N GLN A 416 -52.46 39.65 19.26
CA GLN A 416 -53.14 38.87 18.22
C GLN A 416 -52.20 37.86 17.55
N PHE A 417 -52.66 36.62 17.38
CA PHE A 417 -51.91 35.56 16.71
C PHE A 417 -52.78 34.77 15.72
N GLU A 418 -52.14 34.11 14.77
CA GLU A 418 -52.81 33.38 13.69
C GLU A 418 -52.73 31.86 13.89
N VAL A 419 -53.89 31.21 13.95
CA VAL A 419 -54.02 29.74 13.94
C VAL A 419 -54.23 29.26 12.50
N THR A 420 -53.36 28.35 12.05
CA THR A 420 -53.38 27.82 10.67
C THR A 420 -54.16 26.53 10.57
N ILE A 421 -55.06 26.47 9.58
CA ILE A 421 -55.87 25.31 9.23
C ILE A 421 -55.49 24.90 7.82
N VAL A 422 -54.99 23.67 7.71
CA VAL A 422 -54.47 23.11 6.48
C VAL A 422 -55.49 22.17 5.86
N ARG A 423 -55.57 22.24 4.53
CA ARG A 423 -56.29 21.34 3.66
C ARG A 423 -55.28 20.56 2.83
N ASP A 424 -55.21 19.26 3.06
CA ASP A 424 -54.23 18.37 2.45
C ASP A 424 -54.89 17.13 1.81
N GLY A 425 -54.29 16.63 0.73
CA GLY A 425 -54.72 15.46 -0.03
C GLY A 425 -55.92 15.67 -0.99
N GLY A 426 -56.05 14.76 -1.95
CA GLY A 426 -57.19 14.69 -2.88
C GLY A 426 -57.31 15.86 -3.87
N ASP A 427 -58.52 16.09 -4.41
CA ASP A 427 -58.75 17.12 -5.44
C ASP A 427 -58.97 18.52 -4.83
N LEU A 428 -57.90 19.33 -4.84
CA LEU A 428 -57.89 20.71 -4.37
C LEU A 428 -58.74 21.68 -5.23
N LYS A 429 -59.25 21.26 -6.40
CA LYS A 429 -60.06 22.14 -7.27
C LYS A 429 -61.46 22.40 -6.72
N VAL A 430 -61.95 21.56 -5.82
CA VAL A 430 -63.31 21.68 -5.27
C VAL A 430 -63.29 22.62 -4.06
N PRO A 431 -64.11 23.68 -3.99
CA PRO A 431 -64.17 24.55 -2.81
C PRO A 431 -64.90 23.90 -1.62
N CYS A 432 -64.35 24.05 -0.41
CA CYS A 432 -64.94 23.54 0.84
C CYS A 432 -65.11 24.64 1.89
N GLN A 433 -66.00 24.40 2.85
CA GLN A 433 -66.25 25.26 4.00
C GLN A 433 -66.13 24.45 5.29
N ILE A 434 -65.63 25.10 6.34
CA ILE A 434 -65.47 24.53 7.67
C ILE A 434 -65.78 25.60 8.72
N ASP A 435 -66.46 25.21 9.79
CA ASP A 435 -66.79 26.12 10.89
C ASP A 435 -65.77 25.94 12.02
N TYR A 436 -65.40 27.03 12.70
CA TYR A 436 -64.51 27.01 13.87
C TYR A 436 -65.16 27.74 15.04
N LYS A 437 -64.86 27.27 16.25
CA LYS A 437 -65.29 27.89 17.51
C LYS A 437 -64.21 27.71 18.60
N THR A 438 -63.95 28.75 19.38
CA THR A 438 -63.14 28.64 20.62
C THR A 438 -63.95 28.07 21.79
N GLU A 439 -63.32 27.27 22.65
CA GLU A 439 -63.88 26.65 23.85
C GLU A 439 -62.94 26.93 25.04
N ASP A 440 -63.50 27.36 26.17
CA ASP A 440 -62.74 27.66 27.40
C ASP A 440 -62.05 26.40 27.96
N GLY A 441 -60.85 26.59 28.51
CA GLY A 441 -60.08 25.57 29.22
C GLY A 441 -59.88 25.97 30.68
N SER A 442 -58.64 26.26 31.07
CA SER A 442 -58.36 27.02 32.29
C SER A 442 -58.50 28.53 32.02
N ALA A 443 -58.08 28.98 30.84
CA ALA A 443 -58.31 30.33 30.35
C ALA A 443 -59.78 30.53 29.97
N CYS A 444 -60.35 31.65 30.43
CA CYS A 444 -61.74 32.04 30.33
C CYS A 444 -61.90 33.35 29.53
N SER A 445 -62.77 33.32 28.51
CA SER A 445 -63.17 34.57 27.84
C SER A 445 -64.20 35.34 28.70
N PRO A 446 -64.07 36.66 28.93
CA PRO A 446 -63.15 37.60 28.25
C PRO A 446 -61.93 38.03 29.08
N GLU A 447 -61.57 37.31 30.14
CA GLU A 447 -60.46 37.70 31.04
C GLU A 447 -59.12 37.45 30.33
N ASP A 448 -58.90 36.27 29.76
CA ASP A 448 -57.58 35.88 29.21
C ASP A 448 -57.53 35.88 27.67
N TYR A 449 -58.68 35.70 27.01
CA TYR A 449 -58.80 35.73 25.55
C TYR A 449 -60.19 36.16 25.08
N THR A 450 -60.35 36.54 23.81
CA THR A 450 -61.66 36.91 23.23
C THR A 450 -62.28 35.75 22.44
N GLU A 451 -63.53 35.36 22.75
CA GLU A 451 -64.25 34.29 22.03
C GLU A 451 -64.34 34.55 20.50
N ALA A 452 -63.92 33.57 19.69
CA ALA A 452 -63.97 33.64 18.24
C ALA A 452 -64.82 32.51 17.64
N ILE A 453 -65.78 32.87 16.79
CA ILE A 453 -66.64 31.92 16.06
C ILE A 453 -66.80 32.34 14.60
N GLY A 454 -66.69 31.40 13.66
CA GLY A 454 -66.77 31.73 12.24
C GLY A 454 -66.78 30.54 11.27
N THR A 455 -66.92 30.85 9.98
CA THR A 455 -66.85 29.88 8.88
C THR A 455 -65.72 30.26 7.94
N LEU A 456 -64.78 29.34 7.70
CA LEU A 456 -63.73 29.46 6.70
C LEU A 456 -64.20 28.86 5.38
N THR A 457 -63.84 29.52 4.28
CA THR A 457 -64.09 29.03 2.92
C THR A 457 -62.76 28.87 2.20
N PHE A 458 -62.42 27.64 1.81
CA PHE A 458 -61.29 27.31 0.94
C PHE A 458 -61.74 27.38 -0.51
N GLY A 459 -61.10 28.24 -1.29
CA GLY A 459 -61.24 28.32 -2.75
C GLY A 459 -60.53 27.19 -3.49
N PRO A 460 -60.71 27.09 -4.82
CA PRO A 460 -59.96 26.14 -5.64
C PRO A 460 -58.45 26.37 -5.54
N GLY A 461 -57.70 25.35 -5.14
CA GLY A 461 -56.24 25.39 -5.02
C GLY A 461 -55.71 26.04 -3.73
N GLU A 462 -56.58 26.49 -2.82
CA GLU A 462 -56.14 27.00 -1.52
C GLU A 462 -55.93 25.84 -0.54
N THR A 463 -54.70 25.70 -0.04
CA THR A 463 -54.26 24.63 0.88
C THR A 463 -54.21 25.08 2.34
N GLU A 464 -54.24 26.38 2.63
CA GLU A 464 -54.20 26.90 4.00
C GLU A 464 -55.12 28.11 4.18
N LYS A 465 -55.70 28.23 5.38
CA LYS A 465 -56.41 29.41 5.88
C LYS A 465 -56.01 29.68 7.32
N LYS A 466 -56.02 30.95 7.69
CA LYS A 466 -55.64 31.41 9.02
C LYS A 466 -56.83 32.03 9.74
N VAL A 467 -56.91 31.80 11.04
CA VAL A 467 -57.87 32.41 11.97
C VAL A 467 -57.08 33.29 12.94
N THR A 468 -57.43 34.56 13.03
CA THR A 468 -56.82 35.47 14.01
C THR A 468 -57.56 35.34 15.34
N LEU A 469 -56.82 35.06 16.41
CA LEU A 469 -57.29 35.03 17.79
C LEU A 469 -56.62 36.16 18.58
N GLU A 470 -57.29 36.64 19.63
CA GLU A 470 -56.83 37.77 20.46
C GLU A 470 -56.71 37.32 21.93
N VAL A 471 -55.55 37.59 22.53
CA VAL A 471 -55.16 37.30 23.92
C VAL A 471 -55.13 38.63 24.68
N ALA A 472 -55.65 38.65 25.90
CA ALA A 472 -55.59 39.80 26.80
C ALA A 472 -54.22 39.83 27.51
N ASP A 473 -53.69 41.02 27.76
CA ASP A 473 -52.35 41.26 28.33
C ASP A 473 -52.48 42.09 29.60
N ASP A 474 -51.94 41.62 30.71
CA ASP A 474 -51.77 42.38 31.94
C ASP A 474 -50.33 42.35 32.53
N ASP A 475 -50.15 42.78 33.78
CA ASP A 475 -48.82 42.95 34.42
C ASP A 475 -48.73 42.09 35.72
N VAL A 476 -49.58 41.06 35.84
CA VAL A 476 -49.72 40.21 37.02
C VAL A 476 -49.26 38.81 36.66
N PHE A 477 -48.30 38.29 37.45
CA PHE A 477 -47.88 36.89 37.30
C PHE A 477 -49.03 35.90 37.57
N GLU A 478 -49.39 35.13 36.55
CA GLU A 478 -50.39 34.06 36.58
C GLU A 478 -49.78 32.66 36.27
N GLU A 479 -50.54 31.58 36.48
CA GLU A 479 -50.11 30.22 36.10
C GLU A 479 -50.37 29.97 34.61
N ASP A 480 -49.60 29.10 33.94
CA ASP A 480 -49.82 28.77 32.52
C ASP A 480 -51.26 28.29 32.26
N GLU A 481 -51.99 29.02 31.40
CA GLU A 481 -53.37 28.74 31.10
C GLU A 481 -53.57 28.22 29.66
N HIS A 482 -54.72 27.62 29.38
CA HIS A 482 -55.01 27.10 28.06
C HIS A 482 -56.49 27.20 27.70
N PHE A 483 -56.76 27.36 26.40
CA PHE A 483 -58.08 27.25 25.79
C PHE A 483 -57.99 26.45 24.48
N TYR A 484 -59.13 26.10 23.90
CA TYR A 484 -59.19 25.24 22.71
C TYR A 484 -59.86 25.95 21.54
N ILE A 485 -59.50 25.57 20.31
CA ILE A 485 -60.26 25.89 19.10
C ILE A 485 -60.65 24.61 18.37
N ARG A 486 -61.95 24.44 18.09
CA ARG A 486 -62.52 23.24 17.48
C ARG A 486 -63.03 23.51 16.07
N LEU A 487 -62.70 22.61 15.15
CA LEU A 487 -63.27 22.55 13.81
C LEU A 487 -64.52 21.67 13.78
N SER A 488 -65.54 22.12 13.06
CA SER A 488 -66.79 21.40 12.89
C SER A 488 -67.42 21.65 11.52
N ASN A 489 -68.39 20.80 11.15
CA ASN A 489 -69.27 21.01 9.99
C ASN A 489 -68.54 21.22 8.63
N VAL A 490 -67.63 20.31 8.30
CA VAL A 490 -66.95 20.28 6.99
C VAL A 490 -67.97 20.00 5.88
N ARG A 491 -68.11 20.92 4.93
CA ARG A 491 -69.09 20.83 3.83
C ARG A 491 -68.52 21.36 2.52
N ARG A 492 -69.09 20.94 1.39
CA ARG A 492 -68.76 21.52 0.08
C ARG A 492 -69.50 22.82 -0.13
N LYS A 493 -68.84 23.82 -0.74
CA LYS A 493 -69.46 25.11 -1.06
C LYS A 493 -70.60 24.98 -2.09
N ASP A 494 -70.52 23.97 -2.96
CA ASP A 494 -71.48 23.74 -4.05
C ASP A 494 -72.81 23.11 -3.60
N GLY A 495 -72.96 22.74 -2.32
CA GLY A 495 -74.18 22.10 -1.79
C GLY A 495 -74.43 20.66 -2.23
N ILE A 496 -73.47 20.04 -2.93
CA ILE A 496 -73.50 18.64 -3.38
C ILE A 496 -72.98 17.73 -2.26
N GLU A 497 -73.64 16.60 -2.01
CA GLU A 497 -73.20 15.58 -1.03
C GLU A 497 -71.76 15.09 -1.32
N ILE A 498 -71.01 14.79 -0.26
CA ILE A 498 -69.60 14.40 -0.34
C ILE A 498 -69.50 12.99 -0.98
N PRO A 499 -68.84 12.83 -2.14
CA PRO A 499 -68.74 11.53 -2.79
C PRO A 499 -67.81 10.59 -1.99
N SER A 500 -68.13 9.30 -1.94
CA SER A 500 -67.30 8.28 -1.30
C SER A 500 -66.32 7.65 -2.29
N ILE A 501 -65.05 7.54 -1.88
CA ILE A 501 -63.95 6.94 -2.64
C ILE A 501 -63.47 5.65 -1.96
N ASN A 502 -63.04 4.68 -2.77
CA ASN A 502 -62.52 3.41 -2.27
C ASN A 502 -61.02 3.53 -2.03
N VAL A 503 -60.61 3.47 -0.76
CA VAL A 503 -59.21 3.46 -0.34
C VAL A 503 -58.98 2.16 0.44
N GLU A 504 -58.07 1.31 -0.06
CA GLU A 504 -57.71 0.01 0.54
C GLU A 504 -58.90 -0.94 0.83
N GLY A 505 -59.99 -0.85 0.07
CA GLY A 505 -61.15 -1.75 0.20
C GLY A 505 -62.28 -1.21 1.08
N GLU A 506 -62.15 -0.01 1.65
CA GLU A 506 -63.22 0.67 2.41
C GLU A 506 -63.73 1.92 1.66
N MET A 507 -65.05 2.11 1.62
CA MET A 507 -65.65 3.35 1.08
C MET A 507 -65.57 4.46 2.13
N LYS A 508 -64.67 5.44 1.93
CA LYS A 508 -64.50 6.61 2.80
C LYS A 508 -64.94 7.90 2.08
N PRO A 509 -65.47 8.91 2.79
CA PRO A 509 -65.82 10.19 2.18
C PRO A 509 -64.58 10.89 1.62
N SER A 510 -64.68 11.47 0.42
CA SER A 510 -63.60 12.21 -0.26
C SER A 510 -63.17 13.49 0.45
N LEU A 511 -64.02 14.04 1.32
CA LEU A 511 -63.75 15.20 2.16
C LEU A 511 -64.12 14.86 3.60
N GLN A 512 -63.16 14.96 4.51
CA GLN A 512 -63.38 14.66 5.93
C GLN A 512 -62.57 15.60 6.83
N LEU A 513 -62.97 15.68 8.11
CA LEU A 513 -62.16 16.33 9.13
C LEU A 513 -60.92 15.46 9.40
N GLY A 514 -59.74 16.05 9.30
CA GLY A 514 -58.49 15.39 9.65
C GLY A 514 -58.24 15.42 11.17
N THR A 515 -57.27 14.64 11.61
CA THR A 515 -56.78 14.65 12.99
C THR A 515 -55.50 15.49 13.03
N PRO A 516 -55.46 16.59 13.80
CA PRO A 516 -56.39 16.99 14.86
C PRO A 516 -57.50 17.94 14.37
N GLY A 517 -58.73 17.68 14.82
CA GLY A 517 -59.88 18.58 14.63
C GLY A 517 -60.05 19.63 15.74
N MET A 518 -59.13 19.66 16.70
CA MET A 518 -59.07 20.59 17.83
C MET A 518 -57.61 20.96 18.05
N ALA A 519 -57.32 22.25 18.15
CA ALA A 519 -56.00 22.74 18.54
C ALA A 519 -56.06 23.30 19.97
N THR A 520 -54.99 23.08 20.73
CA THR A 520 -54.82 23.62 22.08
C THR A 520 -53.96 24.87 21.98
N ILE A 521 -54.41 25.96 22.58
CA ILE A 521 -53.65 27.19 22.72
C ILE A 521 -53.26 27.30 24.19
N MET A 522 -51.96 27.38 24.45
CA MET A 522 -51.40 27.62 25.78
C MET A 522 -50.93 29.07 25.84
N ILE A 523 -51.46 29.82 26.80
CA ILE A 523 -51.05 31.17 27.16
C ILE A 523 -49.97 31.01 28.22
N LEU A 524 -48.76 31.44 27.89
CA LEU A 524 -47.66 31.52 28.83
C LEU A 524 -47.60 32.93 29.40
N ASP A 525 -47.64 33.01 30.72
CA ASP A 525 -47.31 34.21 31.45
C ASP A 525 -45.85 34.62 31.13
N ASP A 526 -45.64 35.89 30.80
CA ASP A 526 -44.32 36.43 30.48
C ASP A 526 -43.70 37.30 31.57
N ASP A 527 -44.37 37.42 32.72
CA ASP A 527 -43.98 38.29 33.82
C ASP A 527 -43.02 37.64 34.83
N HIS A 528 -42.72 36.36 34.67
CA HIS A 528 -41.70 35.67 35.47
C HIS A 528 -40.24 36.05 35.08
N GLY A 529 -39.33 36.11 36.07
CA GLY A 529 -37.93 36.50 35.89
C GLY A 529 -37.05 35.51 35.12
N GLY A 530 -37.59 34.34 34.79
CA GLY A 530 -37.01 33.29 33.97
C GLY A 530 -36.31 32.15 34.74
N VAL A 531 -36.40 30.95 34.18
CA VAL A 531 -35.77 29.70 34.64
C VAL A 531 -34.64 29.36 33.69
N PHE A 532 -33.42 29.24 34.20
CA PHE A 532 -32.23 29.07 33.37
C PHE A 532 -31.67 27.65 33.42
N GLN A 533 -31.50 27.03 32.26
CA GLN A 533 -30.97 25.68 32.14
C GLN A 533 -30.33 25.42 30.77
N PHE A 534 -29.55 24.35 30.66
CA PHE A 534 -29.13 23.81 29.37
C PHE A 534 -30.30 23.05 28.70
N GLU A 535 -30.30 22.97 27.37
CA GLU A 535 -31.32 22.22 26.62
C GLU A 535 -31.13 20.69 26.77
N GLU A 536 -29.89 20.23 26.96
CA GLU A 536 -29.54 18.80 27.03
C GLU A 536 -28.57 18.51 28.21
N HIS A 537 -28.62 17.28 28.74
CA HIS A 537 -27.71 16.81 29.81
C HIS A 537 -26.36 16.30 29.29
N GLU A 538 -26.30 15.79 28.06
CA GLU A 538 -25.08 15.28 27.42
C GLU A 538 -25.04 15.74 25.96
N ALA A 539 -23.90 16.29 25.54
CA ALA A 539 -23.63 16.64 24.15
C ALA A 539 -22.46 15.80 23.61
N GLU A 540 -22.60 15.27 22.40
CA GLU A 540 -21.52 14.57 21.71
C GLU A 540 -20.98 15.41 20.56
N ILE A 541 -19.67 15.70 20.60
CA ILE A 541 -19.00 16.55 19.60
C ILE A 541 -17.79 15.84 19.00
N VAL A 542 -17.42 16.27 17.79
CA VAL A 542 -16.22 15.80 17.08
C VAL A 542 -15.08 16.77 17.35
N GLU A 543 -13.86 16.26 17.52
CA GLU A 543 -12.68 17.11 17.81
C GLU A 543 -12.39 18.18 16.73
N SER A 544 -12.83 17.96 15.49
CA SER A 544 -12.64 18.87 14.35
C SER A 544 -13.65 20.04 14.29
N ILE A 545 -14.50 20.20 15.30
CA ILE A 545 -15.52 21.27 15.33
C ILE A 545 -14.91 22.67 15.49
N GLY A 546 -13.69 22.78 16.02
CA GLY A 546 -13.00 24.03 16.27
C GLY A 546 -13.57 24.79 17.47
N THR A 547 -14.76 25.39 17.33
CA THR A 547 -15.45 26.10 18.42
C THR A 547 -16.84 25.50 18.61
N PHE A 548 -17.11 25.03 19.83
CA PHE A 548 -18.41 24.50 20.20
C PHE A 548 -19.28 25.60 20.81
N GLU A 549 -20.44 25.82 20.22
CA GLU A 549 -21.45 26.79 20.67
C GLU A 549 -22.47 26.10 21.58
N LEU A 550 -22.36 26.34 22.89
CA LEU A 550 -23.25 25.76 23.90
C LEU A 550 -24.35 26.77 24.30
N LYS A 551 -25.61 26.43 24.03
CA LYS A 551 -26.76 27.30 24.29
C LYS A 551 -27.31 27.14 25.72
N VAL A 552 -27.56 28.26 26.40
CA VAL A 552 -28.26 28.37 27.68
C VAL A 552 -29.64 28.98 27.43
N ALA A 553 -30.70 28.27 27.83
CA ALA A 553 -32.08 28.68 27.63
C ALA A 553 -32.64 29.35 28.90
N ARG A 554 -33.40 30.43 28.70
CA ARG A 554 -34.24 31.10 29.70
C ARG A 554 -35.70 30.76 29.36
N MET A 555 -36.34 30.02 30.26
CA MET A 555 -37.69 29.48 30.10
C MET A 555 -38.65 30.15 31.11
N SER A 556 -39.96 30.07 30.90
CA SER A 556 -40.95 30.54 31.90
C SER A 556 -40.75 32.02 32.25
N GLY A 557 -40.73 32.90 31.24
CA GLY A 557 -40.60 34.36 31.41
C GLY A 557 -39.22 34.95 31.09
N ALA A 558 -39.24 36.17 30.55
CA ALA A 558 -38.05 36.90 30.07
C ALA A 558 -37.91 38.30 30.69
N ARG A 559 -38.67 38.55 31.77
CA ARG A 559 -38.79 39.85 32.42
C ARG A 559 -37.55 40.19 33.24
N GLY A 560 -37.01 41.39 33.05
CA GLY A 560 -35.87 41.90 33.79
C GLY A 560 -34.49 41.39 33.33
N LYS A 561 -33.44 42.03 33.84
CA LYS A 561 -32.04 41.72 33.49
C LYS A 561 -31.43 40.75 34.49
N VAL A 562 -30.84 39.66 33.99
CA VAL A 562 -30.29 38.58 34.81
C VAL A 562 -28.87 38.22 34.36
N ALA A 563 -27.95 38.09 35.32
CA ALA A 563 -26.58 37.64 35.08
C ALA A 563 -26.36 36.21 35.60
N ILE A 564 -25.73 35.36 34.79
CA ILE A 564 -25.51 33.94 35.11
C ILE A 564 -24.03 33.60 34.96
N PRO A 565 -23.32 33.27 36.05
CA PRO A 565 -21.94 32.81 35.96
C PRO A 565 -21.87 31.40 35.35
N TYR A 566 -20.86 31.13 34.53
CA TYR A 566 -20.56 29.80 33.98
C TYR A 566 -19.07 29.49 34.06
N ILE A 567 -18.75 28.20 34.19
CA ILE A 567 -17.36 27.70 34.24
C ILE A 567 -17.24 26.32 33.57
N THR A 568 -16.11 26.10 32.91
CA THR A 568 -15.73 24.79 32.36
C THR A 568 -14.93 23.97 33.37
N GLU A 569 -15.27 22.70 33.56
CA GLU A 569 -14.60 21.79 34.49
C GLU A 569 -13.92 20.62 33.76
N GLU A 570 -12.73 20.24 34.23
CA GLU A 570 -12.00 19.08 33.70
C GLU A 570 -12.67 17.77 34.09
N GLY A 571 -12.84 16.87 33.12
CA GLY A 571 -13.23 15.48 33.33
C GLY A 571 -12.08 14.52 33.00
N THR A 572 -12.29 13.65 32.02
CA THR A 572 -11.20 12.89 31.38
C THR A 572 -10.47 13.71 30.32
N ALA A 573 -11.12 14.72 29.75
CA ALA A 573 -10.52 15.75 28.92
C ALA A 573 -9.76 16.77 29.78
N LYS A 574 -8.59 17.23 29.32
CA LYS A 574 -7.71 18.17 30.03
C LYS A 574 -7.67 19.54 29.38
N ALA A 575 -7.71 20.59 30.20
CA ALA A 575 -7.64 21.97 29.73
C ALA A 575 -6.26 22.27 29.11
N GLY A 576 -6.23 22.98 27.99
CA GLY A 576 -5.03 23.29 27.19
C GLY A 576 -4.51 22.13 26.33
N LYS A 577 -5.15 20.95 26.41
CA LYS A 577 -4.85 19.79 25.56
C LYS A 577 -6.04 19.41 24.69
N ASP A 578 -7.21 19.21 25.31
CA ASP A 578 -8.43 18.76 24.63
C ASP A 578 -9.41 19.92 24.36
N PHE A 579 -9.42 20.91 25.25
CA PHE A 579 -10.26 22.12 25.14
C PHE A 579 -9.57 23.29 25.87
N GLU A 580 -9.95 24.52 25.55
CA GLU A 580 -9.48 25.70 26.29
C GLU A 580 -10.43 26.03 27.46
N HIS A 581 -9.88 26.34 28.63
CA HIS A 581 -10.68 26.66 29.81
C HIS A 581 -11.34 28.04 29.66
N VAL A 582 -12.67 28.08 29.77
CA VAL A 582 -13.48 29.30 29.71
C VAL A 582 -14.26 29.49 31.02
N GLU A 583 -14.26 30.71 31.54
CA GLU A 583 -15.07 31.18 32.68
C GLU A 583 -15.63 32.59 32.38
N GLY A 584 -16.86 32.88 32.80
CA GLY A 584 -17.51 34.17 32.52
C GLY A 584 -18.90 34.34 33.14
N GLU A 585 -19.56 35.46 32.86
CA GLU A 585 -20.96 35.72 33.23
C GLU A 585 -21.78 36.04 31.97
N LEU A 586 -22.88 35.31 31.74
CA LEU A 586 -23.86 35.57 30.69
C LEU A 586 -24.85 36.63 31.16
N MET A 587 -24.97 37.72 30.42
CA MET A 587 -25.91 38.80 30.69
C MET A 587 -27.14 38.64 29.80
N PHE A 588 -28.30 38.34 30.40
CA PHE A 588 -29.59 38.32 29.73
C PHE A 588 -30.28 39.67 29.90
N ASP A 589 -30.58 40.34 28.79
CA ASP A 589 -31.41 41.55 28.79
C ASP A 589 -32.91 41.20 28.91
N ASN A 590 -33.76 42.23 29.06
CA ASN A 590 -35.21 42.05 29.04
C ASN A 590 -35.65 41.46 27.69
N GLU A 591 -36.58 40.50 27.69
CA GLU A 591 -37.07 39.77 26.49
C GLU A 591 -36.00 38.91 25.79
N GLU A 592 -34.86 38.64 26.44
CA GLU A 592 -33.84 37.73 25.92
C GLU A 592 -34.00 36.30 26.47
N ASN A 593 -34.22 35.33 25.57
CA ASN A 593 -34.60 33.96 25.93
C ASN A 593 -33.45 32.94 25.81
N ALA A 594 -32.31 33.30 25.19
CA ALA A 594 -31.17 32.40 25.06
C ALA A 594 -29.84 33.16 24.90
N LYS A 595 -28.76 32.56 25.40
CA LYS A 595 -27.37 33.00 25.17
C LYS A 595 -26.48 31.81 24.83
N ILE A 596 -25.35 32.06 24.16
CA ILE A 596 -24.40 31.04 23.70
C ILE A 596 -23.07 31.21 24.45
N ILE A 597 -22.49 30.08 24.86
CA ILE A 597 -21.13 29.97 25.39
C ILE A 597 -20.24 29.38 24.30
N GLU A 598 -19.19 30.09 23.90
CA GLU A 598 -18.20 29.61 22.92
C GLU A 598 -17.07 28.87 23.63
N ILE A 599 -16.85 27.61 23.29
CA ILE A 599 -15.80 26.76 23.87
C ILE A 599 -14.85 26.28 22.76
N PRO A 600 -13.60 26.75 22.72
CA PRO A 600 -12.60 26.24 21.77
C PRO A 600 -12.19 24.80 22.10
N ILE A 601 -12.30 23.92 21.09
CA ILE A 601 -11.91 22.50 21.14
C ILE A 601 -10.62 22.33 20.36
N VAL A 602 -9.64 21.65 20.96
CA VAL A 602 -8.31 21.46 20.36
C VAL A 602 -8.27 20.14 19.58
N GLU A 603 -7.94 20.25 18.30
CA GLU A 603 -7.78 19.10 17.40
C GLU A 603 -6.40 18.43 17.62
N GLU A 604 -6.37 17.12 17.87
CA GLU A 604 -5.14 16.36 18.12
C GLU A 604 -4.95 15.14 17.19
N ASP A 605 -5.79 14.98 16.16
CA ASP A 605 -5.79 13.89 15.19
C ASP A 605 -5.58 12.51 15.85
N SER A 606 -6.42 12.21 16.83
CA SER A 606 -6.31 10.98 17.60
C SER A 606 -7.18 9.89 16.99
N TYR A 607 -6.55 8.75 16.64
CA TYR A 607 -7.26 7.63 15.99
C TYR A 607 -8.45 7.10 16.82
N GLU A 608 -8.29 7.07 18.14
CA GLU A 608 -9.34 6.72 19.09
C GLU A 608 -9.32 7.76 20.20
N LYS A 609 -10.41 8.53 20.32
CA LYS A 609 -10.56 9.56 21.34
C LYS A 609 -11.97 9.50 21.88
N ASN A 610 -12.09 9.29 23.19
CA ASN A 610 -13.35 9.35 23.90
C ASN A 610 -13.10 9.99 25.26
N VAL A 611 -13.11 11.31 25.27
CA VAL A 611 -12.84 12.13 26.45
C VAL A 611 -14.04 12.99 26.79
N ILE A 612 -14.18 13.36 28.05
CA ILE A 612 -15.36 14.01 28.61
C ILE A 612 -14.91 15.25 29.38
N MET A 613 -15.60 16.37 29.16
CA MET A 613 -15.51 17.60 29.96
C MET A 613 -16.89 18.00 30.48
N TYR A 614 -16.96 18.94 31.42
CA TYR A 614 -18.23 19.45 31.95
C TYR A 614 -18.31 20.98 31.86
N VAL A 615 -19.53 21.49 31.78
CA VAL A 615 -19.81 22.93 31.90
C VAL A 615 -20.92 23.11 32.93
N THR A 616 -20.72 24.04 33.87
CA THR A 616 -21.67 24.32 34.95
C THR A 616 -22.10 25.79 34.90
N ILE A 617 -23.39 26.03 35.13
CA ILE A 617 -23.96 27.38 35.36
C ILE A 617 -24.26 27.57 36.85
N GLY A 618 -24.00 28.75 37.39
CA GLY A 618 -24.25 29.11 38.78
C GLY A 618 -25.53 29.91 38.97
N GLU A 619 -25.81 30.34 40.21
CA GLU A 619 -27.08 30.99 40.56
C GLU A 619 -27.31 32.31 39.79
N PRO A 620 -28.52 32.53 39.24
CA PRO A 620 -28.86 33.74 38.52
C PRO A 620 -28.93 34.94 39.47
N LYS A 621 -28.24 36.04 39.11
CA LYS A 621 -28.26 37.31 39.84
C LYS A 621 -29.15 38.29 39.10
N HIS A 622 -30.23 38.73 39.73
CA HIS A 622 -31.08 39.80 39.18
C HIS A 622 -30.39 41.17 39.31
N ILE A 623 -30.27 41.91 38.21
CA ILE A 623 -29.65 43.23 38.17
C ILE A 623 -30.77 44.25 37.96
N ALA A 624 -31.34 44.75 39.05
CA ALA A 624 -32.64 45.42 39.05
C ALA A 624 -32.66 46.85 38.45
N GLU A 625 -33.67 47.10 37.61
CA GLU A 625 -34.60 48.25 37.68
C GLU A 625 -36.00 47.64 37.97
N GLY A 626 -36.41 47.52 39.25
CA GLY A 626 -37.67 46.86 39.62
C GLY A 626 -37.74 46.37 41.08
N VAL A 627 -38.63 45.39 41.36
CA VAL A 627 -38.87 44.82 42.69
C VAL A 627 -37.59 44.27 43.32
N ASN A 628 -37.27 44.70 44.54
CA ASN A 628 -36.08 44.24 45.26
C ASN A 628 -36.39 42.97 46.05
N TYR A 629 -36.14 41.82 45.42
CA TYR A 629 -36.35 40.50 46.03
C TYR A 629 -35.57 40.29 47.35
N GLU A 630 -34.43 40.98 47.54
CA GLU A 630 -33.65 40.93 48.79
C GLU A 630 -34.43 41.49 50.00
N GLU A 631 -35.35 42.44 49.75
CA GLU A 631 -36.16 43.07 50.78
C GLU A 631 -37.37 42.19 51.17
N LEU A 632 -37.90 41.41 50.21
CA LEU A 632 -38.98 40.43 50.42
C LEU A 632 -38.48 39.16 51.14
N ASP A 633 -37.30 38.65 50.80
CA ASP A 633 -36.66 37.50 51.47
C ASP A 633 -36.32 37.78 52.96
N SER A 634 -36.32 39.05 53.36
CA SER A 634 -36.07 39.47 54.75
C SER A 634 -37.32 39.42 55.66
N LYS A 635 -38.52 39.18 55.10
CA LYS A 635 -39.79 39.05 55.84
C LYS A 635 -40.08 37.58 56.24
N ASP A 636 -40.76 37.38 57.37
CA ASP A 636 -41.14 36.03 57.83
C ASP A 636 -42.21 35.39 56.91
N PRO A 637 -42.06 34.10 56.50
CA PRO A 637 -42.93 33.41 55.54
C PRO A 637 -44.43 33.39 55.88
N GLU A 638 -44.77 33.47 57.17
CA GLU A 638 -46.16 33.42 57.67
C GLU A 638 -46.88 34.78 57.60
N THR A 639 -46.15 35.87 57.31
CA THR A 639 -46.69 37.25 57.29
C THR A 639 -46.89 37.84 55.90
N LEU A 640 -46.49 37.11 54.85
CA LEU A 640 -46.66 37.55 53.46
C LEU A 640 -48.13 37.46 53.04
N THR A 641 -48.61 38.48 52.34
CA THR A 641 -49.91 38.43 51.65
C THR A 641 -49.87 37.40 50.52
N GLU A 642 -51.02 36.89 50.08
CA GLU A 642 -51.07 35.95 48.95
C GLU A 642 -50.45 36.57 47.68
N GLU A 643 -50.64 37.87 47.46
CA GLU A 643 -50.00 38.65 46.38
C GLU A 643 -48.46 38.70 46.49
N GLU A 644 -47.90 38.89 47.70
CA GLU A 644 -46.45 38.88 47.91
C GLU A 644 -45.84 37.48 47.78
N LYS A 645 -46.60 36.42 48.12
CA LYS A 645 -46.18 35.03 47.90
C LYS A 645 -46.14 34.68 46.42
N ILE A 646 -47.10 35.16 45.64
CA ILE A 646 -47.16 35.00 44.18
C ILE A 646 -45.99 35.76 43.52
N ALA A 647 -45.71 36.99 43.95
CA ALA A 647 -44.57 37.77 43.45
C ALA A 647 -43.20 37.13 43.77
N LEU A 648 -43.05 36.43 44.91
CA LEU A 648 -41.84 35.68 45.25
C LEU A 648 -41.60 34.46 44.36
N LEU A 649 -42.67 33.87 43.80
CA LEU A 649 -42.56 32.78 42.84
C LEU A 649 -41.98 33.24 41.50
N GLY A 650 -42.13 34.53 41.16
CA GLY A 650 -41.61 35.16 39.93
C GLY A 650 -40.10 35.41 39.86
N ARG A 651 -39.30 35.00 40.87
CA ARG A 651 -37.86 35.28 40.90
C ARG A 651 -37.07 34.40 39.91
N PRO A 652 -35.97 34.89 39.32
CA PRO A 652 -35.15 34.07 38.45
C PRO A 652 -34.55 32.90 39.22
N ARG A 653 -34.60 31.70 38.64
CA ARG A 653 -34.10 30.47 39.28
C ARG A 653 -33.39 29.57 38.29
N LEU A 654 -32.60 28.63 38.80
CA LEU A 654 -32.05 27.56 37.99
C LEU A 654 -33.13 26.52 37.68
N GLY A 655 -33.09 25.98 36.47
CA GLY A 655 -33.88 24.82 36.09
C GLY A 655 -33.24 23.50 36.53
N ASP A 656 -33.70 22.40 35.96
CA ASP A 656 -33.26 21.06 36.35
C ASP A 656 -31.85 20.72 35.82
N ILE A 657 -31.44 21.39 34.73
CA ILE A 657 -30.19 21.10 34.00
C ILE A 657 -29.17 22.22 34.19
N THR A 658 -28.40 22.14 35.27
CA THR A 658 -27.35 23.13 35.63
C THR A 658 -25.93 22.70 35.26
N LYS A 659 -25.75 21.44 34.87
CA LYS A 659 -24.48 20.84 34.47
C LYS A 659 -24.68 19.99 33.23
N ILE A 660 -23.87 20.24 32.20
CA ILE A 660 -23.84 19.44 30.97
C ILE A 660 -22.53 18.67 30.85
N GLN A 661 -22.62 17.43 30.34
CA GLN A 661 -21.48 16.58 30.01
C GLN A 661 -21.20 16.66 28.51
N ILE A 662 -19.99 17.10 28.12
CA ILE A 662 -19.59 17.15 26.71
C ILE A 662 -18.61 16.02 26.43
N ARG A 663 -18.96 15.12 25.50
CA ARG A 663 -18.14 14.00 25.05
C ARG A 663 -17.49 14.33 23.72
N ILE A 664 -16.16 14.46 23.72
CA ILE A 664 -15.34 14.68 22.53
C ILE A 664 -14.95 13.31 21.96
N LYS A 665 -15.38 13.04 20.72
CA LYS A 665 -15.09 11.84 19.94
C LYS A 665 -14.07 12.12 18.83
N GLU A 666 -13.38 11.06 18.39
CA GLU A 666 -12.50 11.12 17.23
C GLU A 666 -13.22 11.59 15.95
N SER A 667 -12.46 12.17 15.02
CA SER A 667 -12.95 12.40 13.66
C SER A 667 -13.26 11.07 12.97
N LYS A 668 -14.53 10.86 12.60
CA LYS A 668 -14.97 9.70 11.80
C LYS A 668 -14.30 9.70 10.43
N GLU A 669 -13.99 10.87 9.87
CA GLU A 669 -13.32 11.01 8.58
C GLU A 669 -11.88 10.52 8.65
N PHE A 670 -11.12 10.91 9.67
CA PHE A 670 -9.75 10.44 9.85
C PHE A 670 -9.67 8.93 10.07
N LYS A 671 -10.52 8.38 10.96
CA LYS A 671 -10.56 6.95 11.23
C LYS A 671 -10.97 6.14 10.00
N SER A 672 -12.01 6.58 9.29
CA SER A 672 -12.45 5.90 8.07
C SER A 672 -11.43 6.01 6.93
N SER A 673 -10.64 7.07 6.87
CA SER A 673 -9.54 7.23 5.91
C SER A 673 -8.39 6.28 6.24
N VAL A 674 -7.98 6.16 7.51
CA VAL A 674 -6.99 5.17 7.94
C VAL A 674 -7.47 3.75 7.66
N ASP A 675 -8.72 3.42 8.01
CA ASP A 675 -9.30 2.09 7.78
C ASP A 675 -9.39 1.76 6.29
N ARG A 676 -9.80 2.73 5.45
CA ARG A 676 -9.86 2.61 3.99
C ARG A 676 -8.46 2.40 3.39
N MET A 677 -7.45 3.11 3.88
CA MET A 677 -6.06 2.97 3.44
C MET A 677 -5.47 1.62 3.83
N MET A 678 -5.81 1.09 5.01
CA MET A 678 -5.40 -0.26 5.43
C MET A 678 -6.08 -1.37 4.61
N GLN A 679 -7.31 -1.14 4.15
CA GLN A 679 -8.04 -2.06 3.29
C GLN A 679 -7.60 -1.95 1.81
N ARG A 680 -7.17 -0.77 1.37
CA ARG A 680 -6.67 -0.48 0.01
C ARG A 680 -5.16 -0.72 -0.11
N GLY A 681 -4.69 -1.86 0.38
CA GLY A 681 -3.36 -2.40 0.10
C GLY A 681 -3.21 -2.86 -1.35
N ASN A 682 -3.56 -2.02 -2.34
CA ASN A 682 -3.46 -2.40 -3.74
C ASN A 682 -1.98 -2.48 -4.15
N ALA A 683 -1.38 -3.66 -4.00
CA ALA A 683 -0.11 -4.01 -4.62
C ALA A 683 -0.18 -3.99 -6.16
N SER A 684 -1.38 -3.85 -6.75
CA SER A 684 -1.56 -3.63 -8.19
C SER A 684 -1.00 -2.28 -8.67
N VAL A 685 -0.86 -1.28 -7.79
CA VAL A 685 -0.38 0.06 -8.18
C VAL A 685 1.09 0.04 -8.63
N LEU A 686 1.90 -0.88 -8.06
CA LEU A 686 3.31 -1.04 -8.45
C LEU A 686 3.51 -1.69 -9.83
N THR A 687 2.50 -2.42 -10.29
CA THR A 687 2.58 -3.19 -11.53
C THR A 687 2.21 -2.30 -12.71
N GLY A 688 2.86 -2.48 -13.86
CA GLY A 688 2.90 -1.52 -14.96
C GLY A 688 1.57 -1.33 -15.69
N ALA A 689 1.60 -1.36 -17.02
CA ALA A 689 0.42 -1.15 -17.85
C ALA A 689 -0.72 -2.11 -17.48
N SER A 690 -1.91 -1.56 -17.18
CA SER A 690 -3.13 -2.32 -16.89
C SER A 690 -3.82 -2.79 -18.17
N SER A 691 -3.55 -2.14 -19.31
CA SER A 691 -4.12 -2.47 -20.62
C SER A 691 -3.06 -2.59 -21.72
N TRP A 692 -3.40 -3.28 -22.82
CA TRP A 692 -2.52 -3.32 -24.00
C TRP A 692 -2.31 -1.93 -24.60
N LYS A 693 -3.32 -1.05 -24.53
CA LYS A 693 -3.21 0.32 -25.02
C LYS A 693 -2.05 1.03 -24.34
N ASP A 694 -1.97 0.92 -23.02
CA ASP A 694 -0.92 1.55 -22.23
C ASP A 694 0.44 0.91 -22.56
N GLN A 695 0.51 -0.42 -22.72
CA GLN A 695 1.76 -1.09 -23.14
C GLN A 695 2.29 -0.65 -24.50
N PHE A 696 1.40 -0.40 -25.47
CA PHE A 696 1.82 0.10 -26.77
C PHE A 696 2.21 1.57 -26.70
N LEU A 697 1.49 2.39 -25.94
CA LEU A 697 1.85 3.80 -25.73
C LEU A 697 3.22 3.94 -25.02
N GLU A 698 3.45 3.17 -23.96
CA GLU A 698 4.74 3.07 -23.27
C GLU A 698 5.88 2.59 -24.19
N ALA A 699 5.58 1.72 -25.16
CA ALA A 699 6.59 1.23 -26.09
C ALA A 699 7.08 2.33 -27.06
N PHE A 700 6.21 3.28 -27.42
CA PHE A 700 6.51 4.39 -28.32
C PHE A 700 6.98 5.66 -27.60
N SER A 701 6.82 5.77 -26.27
CA SER A 701 7.30 6.93 -25.53
C SER A 701 8.80 6.87 -25.25
N VAL A 702 9.45 8.03 -25.36
CA VAL A 702 10.85 8.26 -24.95
C VAL A 702 10.83 9.24 -23.80
N GLN A 703 11.47 8.91 -22.69
CA GLN A 703 11.63 9.81 -21.55
C GLN A 703 13.11 9.92 -21.18
N ALA A 704 13.49 11.01 -20.51
CA ALA A 704 14.87 11.24 -20.09
C ALA A 704 15.31 10.27 -19.02
N GLY A 705 16.52 9.75 -19.16
CA GLY A 705 17.17 8.95 -18.13
C GLY A 705 17.59 9.83 -16.95
N ASP A 706 17.28 9.39 -15.73
CA ASP A 706 17.85 9.94 -14.50
C ASP A 706 19.31 9.44 -14.35
N GLU A 707 20.26 10.03 -15.07
CA GLU A 707 21.67 9.93 -14.69
C GLU A 707 21.99 11.08 -13.74
N ASP A 708 22.09 10.70 -12.45
CA ASP A 708 22.78 11.32 -11.32
C ASP A 708 23.03 12.84 -11.39
N ASP A 709 22.30 13.61 -10.57
CA ASP A 709 22.94 14.45 -9.55
C ASP A 709 21.90 14.93 -8.52
N GLU A 710 22.27 14.73 -7.26
CA GLU A 710 21.67 15.28 -6.04
C GLU A 710 21.79 16.81 -6.03
N GLU A 711 20.98 17.52 -6.81
CA GLU A 711 20.66 18.90 -6.52
C GLU A 711 19.23 18.97 -5.99
N GLU A 712 19.13 18.94 -4.66
CA GLU A 712 17.98 19.46 -3.93
C GLU A 712 17.73 20.89 -4.39
N GLY A 713 16.66 21.10 -5.15
CA GLY A 713 16.17 22.43 -5.49
C GLY A 713 15.73 22.56 -6.95
N GLU A 714 14.52 22.10 -7.24
CA GLU A 714 13.47 22.85 -7.95
C GLU A 714 12.41 21.88 -8.45
N GLU A 715 11.16 22.22 -8.15
CA GLU A 715 9.97 21.47 -8.50
C GLU A 715 9.83 21.35 -10.03
N GLY A 716 9.59 20.13 -10.51
CA GLY A 716 8.63 19.92 -11.59
C GLY A 716 9.04 20.11 -13.06
N GLU A 717 10.29 20.38 -13.43
CA GLU A 717 10.66 20.39 -14.86
C GLU A 717 11.15 19.01 -15.36
N GLU A 718 10.34 18.37 -16.21
CA GLU A 718 10.74 17.16 -16.94
C GLU A 718 11.98 17.46 -17.80
N LYS A 719 13.15 16.96 -17.38
CA LYS A 719 14.38 17.01 -18.20
C LYS A 719 14.10 16.38 -19.57
N MET A 720 14.54 17.03 -20.64
CA MET A 720 14.45 16.49 -22.00
C MET A 720 15.36 15.27 -22.16
N PRO A 721 14.98 14.24 -22.96
CA PRO A 721 15.78 13.04 -23.10
C PRO A 721 17.14 13.30 -23.75
N THR A 722 18.17 12.61 -23.26
CA THR A 722 19.52 12.73 -23.81
C THR A 722 19.61 12.05 -25.19
N CYS A 723 20.60 12.42 -26.01
CA CYS A 723 20.83 11.71 -27.27
C CYS A 723 21.10 10.20 -27.07
N GLY A 724 21.65 9.81 -25.91
CA GLY A 724 21.85 8.41 -25.54
C GLY A 724 20.52 7.67 -25.35
N ASP A 725 19.55 8.31 -24.71
CA ASP A 725 18.20 7.74 -24.48
C ASP A 725 17.46 7.48 -25.79
N TYR A 726 17.55 8.41 -26.75
CA TYR A 726 16.96 8.21 -28.08
C TYR A 726 17.61 7.05 -28.85
N ILE A 727 18.94 6.91 -28.78
CA ILE A 727 19.65 5.80 -29.42
C ILE A 727 19.23 4.47 -28.80
N MET A 728 19.22 4.38 -27.47
CA MET A 728 18.80 3.18 -26.75
C MET A 728 17.32 2.86 -27.02
N HIS A 729 16.45 3.86 -27.08
CA HIS A 729 15.05 3.67 -27.45
C HIS A 729 14.92 3.10 -28.87
N PHE A 730 15.62 3.66 -29.87
CA PHE A 730 15.54 3.17 -31.24
C PHE A 730 16.09 1.74 -31.38
N LEU A 731 17.19 1.42 -30.70
CA LEU A 731 17.76 0.07 -30.67
C LEU A 731 16.80 -0.94 -30.00
N THR A 732 16.05 -0.52 -28.98
CA THR A 732 15.15 -1.41 -28.23
C THR A 732 13.72 -1.44 -28.79
N LEU A 733 13.35 -0.51 -29.67
CA LEU A 733 11.99 -0.34 -30.18
C LEU A 733 11.42 -1.63 -30.80
N PHE A 734 12.24 -2.34 -31.57
CA PHE A 734 11.85 -3.63 -32.16
C PHE A 734 11.39 -4.63 -31.09
N TRP A 735 12.18 -4.79 -30.03
CA TRP A 735 11.87 -5.69 -28.91
C TRP A 735 10.67 -5.20 -28.11
N LYS A 736 10.57 -3.88 -27.86
CA LYS A 736 9.44 -3.28 -27.15
C LYS A 736 8.11 -3.59 -27.85
N ILE A 737 8.04 -3.41 -29.17
CA ILE A 737 6.82 -3.67 -29.94
C ILE A 737 6.43 -5.15 -29.91
N ILE A 738 7.40 -6.07 -30.11
CA ILE A 738 7.13 -7.51 -30.09
C ILE A 738 6.62 -7.97 -28.71
N PHE A 739 7.24 -7.47 -27.64
CA PHE A 739 6.89 -7.89 -26.29
C PHE A 739 5.66 -7.16 -25.71
N SER A 740 5.20 -6.06 -26.31
CA SER A 740 3.89 -5.45 -25.97
C SER A 740 2.69 -6.30 -26.42
N VAL A 741 2.90 -7.40 -27.15
CA VAL A 741 1.83 -8.38 -27.44
C VAL A 741 1.54 -9.26 -26.22
N ILE A 742 2.49 -9.39 -25.29
CA ILE A 742 2.33 -10.17 -24.06
C ILE A 742 1.18 -9.55 -23.24
N PRO A 743 0.23 -10.34 -22.70
CA PRO A 743 -0.87 -9.79 -21.93
C PRO A 743 -0.38 -8.95 -20.74
N PRO A 744 -1.05 -7.82 -20.45
CA PRO A 744 -0.85 -7.06 -19.22
C PRO A 744 -0.91 -7.92 -17.96
N ALA A 745 0.01 -7.64 -17.02
CA ALA A 745 0.09 -8.38 -15.76
C ALA A 745 -1.16 -8.21 -14.88
N GLY A 746 -1.92 -7.13 -15.08
CA GLY A 746 -3.23 -6.92 -14.44
C GLY A 746 -4.30 -7.94 -14.81
N ILE A 747 -4.15 -8.68 -15.92
CA ILE A 747 -5.18 -9.60 -16.40
C ILE A 747 -5.03 -10.96 -15.72
N ALA A 748 -6.14 -11.44 -15.14
CA ALA A 748 -6.23 -12.75 -14.48
C ALA A 748 -5.08 -13.01 -13.50
N ASN A 749 -4.77 -12.00 -12.66
CA ASN A 749 -3.73 -12.04 -11.62
C ASN A 749 -2.33 -12.44 -12.14
N GLY A 750 -1.98 -12.03 -13.36
CA GLY A 750 -0.63 -12.18 -13.92
C GLY A 750 -0.32 -13.53 -14.58
N TYR A 751 -1.16 -14.57 -14.43
CA TYR A 751 -0.87 -15.90 -14.99
C TYR A 751 -0.74 -15.96 -16.52
N PRO A 752 -1.58 -15.27 -17.33
CA PRO A 752 -1.41 -15.26 -18.79
C PRO A 752 -0.10 -14.58 -19.22
N CYS A 753 0.27 -13.48 -18.54
CA CYS A 753 1.54 -12.80 -18.75
C CYS A 753 2.72 -13.73 -18.44
N PHE A 754 2.65 -14.46 -17.32
CA PHE A 754 3.68 -15.42 -16.89
C PHE A 754 3.95 -16.50 -17.94
N VAL A 755 2.91 -17.16 -18.46
CA VAL A 755 3.07 -18.27 -19.43
C VAL A 755 3.59 -17.77 -20.78
N ILE A 756 3.02 -16.68 -21.30
CA ILE A 756 3.39 -16.16 -22.63
C ILE A 756 4.80 -15.53 -22.60
N SER A 757 5.16 -14.84 -21.52
CA SER A 757 6.52 -14.31 -21.37
C SER A 757 7.58 -15.41 -21.27
N ILE A 758 7.33 -16.52 -20.55
CA ILE A 758 8.23 -17.70 -20.56
C ILE A 758 8.41 -18.26 -21.97
N ALA A 759 7.33 -18.39 -22.74
CA ALA A 759 7.41 -18.89 -24.12
C ALA A 759 8.26 -17.97 -25.01
N MET A 760 8.10 -16.64 -24.86
CA MET A 760 8.89 -15.65 -25.59
C MET A 760 10.36 -15.61 -25.15
N ILE A 761 10.65 -15.78 -23.85
CA ILE A 761 12.02 -15.99 -23.35
C ILE A 761 12.61 -17.24 -24.00
N GLY A 762 11.86 -18.36 -24.03
CA GLY A 762 12.29 -19.61 -24.66
C GLY A 762 12.62 -19.45 -26.14
N ALA A 763 11.81 -18.69 -26.89
CA ALA A 763 12.09 -18.39 -28.29
C ALA A 763 13.38 -17.56 -28.45
N CYS A 764 13.60 -16.56 -27.59
CA CYS A 764 14.80 -15.74 -27.62
C CYS A 764 16.05 -16.53 -27.20
N THR A 765 15.94 -17.41 -26.20
CA THR A 765 17.06 -18.24 -25.73
C THR A 765 17.43 -19.31 -26.74
N ALA A 766 16.48 -19.87 -27.49
CA ALA A 766 16.76 -20.74 -28.62
C ALA A 766 17.61 -20.02 -29.69
N LEU A 767 17.24 -18.78 -30.03
CA LEU A 767 18.02 -17.94 -30.96
C LEU A 767 19.42 -17.62 -30.42
N ILE A 768 19.54 -17.35 -29.13
CA ILE A 768 20.84 -17.11 -28.48
C ILE A 768 21.70 -18.38 -28.51
N GLY A 769 21.12 -19.55 -28.26
CA GLY A 769 21.82 -20.83 -28.34
C GLY A 769 22.43 -21.07 -29.73
N ASP A 770 21.65 -20.82 -30.78
CA ASP A 770 22.11 -20.93 -32.17
C ASP A 770 23.21 -19.91 -32.49
N VAL A 771 23.00 -18.64 -32.14
CA VAL A 771 23.97 -17.55 -32.37
C VAL A 771 25.26 -17.80 -31.62
N ALA A 772 25.19 -18.33 -30.39
CA ALA A 772 26.34 -18.72 -29.61
C ALA A 772 27.10 -19.87 -30.29
N GLY A 773 26.44 -20.96 -30.66
CA GLY A 773 27.09 -22.08 -31.37
C GLY A 773 27.77 -21.62 -32.67
N HIS A 774 27.08 -20.79 -33.47
CA HIS A 774 27.66 -20.21 -34.68
C HIS A 774 28.86 -19.31 -34.40
N LEU A 775 28.78 -18.47 -33.36
CA LEU A 775 29.92 -17.67 -32.91
C LEU A 775 31.11 -18.58 -32.63
N GLY A 776 30.91 -19.64 -31.82
CA GLY A 776 31.94 -20.64 -31.50
C GLY A 776 32.60 -21.22 -32.76
N CYS A 777 31.80 -21.56 -33.77
CA CYS A 777 32.31 -22.04 -35.06
C CYS A 777 33.22 -21.01 -35.77
N PHE A 778 32.89 -19.72 -35.81
CA PHE A 778 33.66 -18.71 -36.54
C PHE A 778 34.95 -18.25 -35.83
N ILE A 779 34.95 -18.24 -34.49
CA ILE A 779 36.12 -17.86 -33.68
C ILE A 779 36.92 -19.06 -33.14
N PHE A 780 36.56 -20.28 -33.56
CA PHE A 780 37.15 -21.54 -33.05
C PHE A 780 37.06 -21.68 -31.53
N LEU A 781 35.94 -21.26 -30.96
CA LEU A 781 35.65 -21.42 -29.56
C LEU A 781 34.87 -22.71 -29.34
N LYS A 782 35.35 -23.60 -28.45
CA LYS A 782 34.56 -24.76 -28.02
C LYS A 782 33.27 -24.31 -27.32
N ASP A 783 32.18 -25.06 -27.51
CA ASP A 783 30.86 -24.74 -26.96
C ASP A 783 30.92 -24.55 -25.43
N SER A 784 31.69 -25.37 -24.72
CA SER A 784 31.87 -25.28 -23.25
C SER A 784 32.52 -23.96 -22.82
N VAL A 785 33.53 -23.47 -23.55
CA VAL A 785 34.22 -22.19 -23.27
C VAL A 785 33.33 -21.01 -23.64
N ASN A 786 32.58 -21.13 -24.73
CA ASN A 786 31.61 -20.12 -25.16
C ASN A 786 30.50 -19.92 -24.13
N ALA A 787 29.99 -21.03 -23.59
CA ALA A 787 28.96 -21.05 -22.56
C ALA A 787 29.40 -20.28 -21.31
N ILE A 788 30.58 -20.61 -20.75
CA ILE A 788 31.06 -20.01 -19.49
C ILE A 788 31.50 -18.55 -19.64
N ALA A 789 31.94 -18.11 -20.83
CA ALA A 789 32.53 -16.79 -21.03
C ALA A 789 31.54 -15.76 -21.59
N PHE A 790 30.76 -16.14 -22.61
CA PHE A 790 29.92 -15.19 -23.35
C PHE A 790 28.44 -15.36 -23.04
N VAL A 791 27.94 -16.60 -23.04
CA VAL A 791 26.50 -16.85 -22.81
C VAL A 791 26.14 -16.58 -21.35
N ALA A 792 26.90 -17.16 -20.42
CA ALA A 792 26.74 -16.95 -18.98
C ALA A 792 26.84 -15.46 -18.59
N LEU A 793 27.79 -14.73 -19.17
CA LEU A 793 27.92 -13.29 -18.92
C LEU A 793 26.66 -12.53 -19.38
N GLY A 794 26.16 -12.85 -20.58
CA GLY A 794 25.00 -12.19 -21.17
C GLY A 794 23.70 -12.42 -20.41
N THR A 795 23.44 -13.65 -19.95
CA THR A 795 22.22 -13.95 -19.18
C THR A 795 22.26 -13.36 -17.76
N SER A 796 23.46 -13.17 -17.18
CA SER A 796 23.66 -12.56 -15.85
C SER A 796 23.68 -11.02 -15.83
N VAL A 797 23.63 -10.34 -16.99
CA VAL A 797 23.63 -8.86 -17.04
C VAL A 797 22.44 -8.24 -16.27
N PRO A 798 21.18 -8.69 -16.46
CA PRO A 798 20.05 -8.17 -15.69
C PRO A 798 20.21 -8.35 -14.18
N ASP A 799 20.76 -9.48 -13.74
CA ASP A 799 21.02 -9.74 -12.32
C ASP A 799 22.12 -8.84 -11.75
N THR A 800 23.09 -8.45 -12.57
CA THR A 800 24.15 -7.51 -12.17
C THR A 800 23.57 -6.15 -11.84
N PHE A 801 22.72 -5.61 -12.71
CA PHE A 801 22.10 -4.32 -12.47
C PHE A 801 21.05 -4.37 -11.36
N ALA A 802 20.25 -5.42 -11.27
CA ALA A 802 19.31 -5.61 -10.17
C ALA A 802 20.01 -5.63 -8.80
N SER A 803 21.09 -6.41 -8.69
CA SER A 803 21.85 -6.53 -7.44
C SER A 803 22.61 -5.23 -7.10
N LYS A 804 23.08 -4.48 -8.11
CA LYS A 804 23.66 -3.14 -7.94
C LYS A 804 22.65 -2.17 -7.34
N VAL A 805 21.47 -2.07 -7.94
CA VAL A 805 20.42 -1.12 -7.50
C VAL A 805 19.97 -1.49 -6.08
N ALA A 806 19.77 -2.78 -5.79
CA ALA A 806 19.46 -3.25 -4.45
C ALA A 806 20.57 -2.89 -3.44
N ALA A 807 21.86 -3.07 -3.80
CA ALA A 807 22.98 -2.74 -2.91
C ALA A 807 23.10 -1.24 -2.59
N ILE A 808 22.65 -0.35 -3.49
CA ILE A 808 22.65 1.10 -3.27
C ILE A 808 21.43 1.51 -2.43
N GLN A 809 20.23 1.07 -2.83
CA GLN A 809 18.96 1.56 -2.27
C GLN A 809 18.59 0.90 -0.93
N ASP A 810 18.93 -0.37 -0.71
CA ASP A 810 18.62 -1.05 0.56
C ASP A 810 19.70 -0.79 1.62
N GLU A 811 19.28 -0.67 2.87
CA GLU A 811 20.17 -0.60 4.04
C GLU A 811 20.84 -1.96 4.37
N THR A 812 20.29 -3.07 3.87
CA THR A 812 20.80 -4.43 4.14
C THR A 812 21.33 -5.11 2.87
N ALA A 813 22.17 -6.14 3.05
CA ALA A 813 22.73 -6.92 1.95
C ALA A 813 21.84 -8.11 1.54
N ASP A 814 20.65 -8.27 2.14
CA ASP A 814 19.82 -9.47 1.95
C ASP A 814 19.32 -9.60 0.51
N ALA A 815 18.86 -8.50 -0.11
CA ALA A 815 18.39 -8.53 -1.49
C ALA A 815 19.55 -8.75 -2.48
N SER A 816 20.64 -7.98 -2.38
CA SER A 816 21.76 -8.07 -3.32
C SER A 816 22.49 -9.42 -3.27
N VAL A 817 22.80 -9.95 -2.08
CA VAL A 817 23.49 -11.24 -1.93
C VAL A 817 22.52 -12.43 -2.04
N GLY A 818 21.31 -12.31 -1.48
CA GLY A 818 20.29 -13.36 -1.54
C GLY A 818 19.86 -13.68 -2.97
N ASN A 819 19.83 -12.68 -3.85
CA ASN A 819 19.55 -12.85 -5.28
C ASN A 819 20.55 -13.81 -5.93
N VAL A 820 21.84 -13.65 -5.62
CA VAL A 820 22.93 -14.45 -6.16
C VAL A 820 22.89 -15.87 -5.61
N THR A 821 22.76 -16.04 -4.29
CA THR A 821 22.82 -17.38 -3.68
C THR A 821 21.58 -18.22 -4.00
N GLY A 822 20.39 -17.60 -4.03
CA GLY A 822 19.14 -18.28 -4.34
C GLY A 822 19.08 -18.76 -5.81
N SER A 823 19.44 -17.90 -6.76
CA SER A 823 19.45 -18.25 -8.19
C SER A 823 20.42 -19.39 -8.51
N ASN A 824 21.60 -19.42 -7.89
CA ASN A 824 22.60 -20.48 -8.10
C ASN A 824 22.07 -21.88 -7.75
N ALA A 825 21.32 -22.03 -6.65
CA ALA A 825 20.71 -23.31 -6.28
C ALA A 825 19.63 -23.73 -7.29
N VAL A 826 18.79 -22.77 -7.70
CA VAL A 826 17.68 -22.99 -8.63
C VAL A 826 18.18 -23.38 -10.02
N ASN A 827 19.28 -22.79 -10.50
CA ASN A 827 19.85 -23.13 -11.80
C ASN A 827 20.20 -24.62 -11.92
N VAL A 828 20.78 -25.21 -10.86
CA VAL A 828 21.13 -26.63 -10.85
C VAL A 828 19.90 -27.50 -10.60
N PHE A 829 19.17 -27.28 -9.50
CA PHE A 829 18.06 -28.16 -9.15
C PHE A 829 16.91 -28.11 -10.17
N LEU A 830 16.60 -26.92 -10.69
CA LEU A 830 15.53 -26.76 -11.67
C LEU A 830 16.06 -26.88 -13.10
N GLY A 831 17.12 -26.14 -13.46
CA GLY A 831 17.64 -26.08 -14.83
C GLY A 831 18.27 -27.39 -15.30
N ILE A 832 19.25 -27.91 -14.56
CA ILE A 832 19.86 -29.21 -14.86
C ILE A 832 18.89 -30.34 -14.50
N GLY A 833 18.22 -30.25 -13.34
CA GLY A 833 17.28 -31.28 -12.88
C GLY A 833 16.17 -31.60 -13.88
N ILE A 834 15.44 -30.59 -14.40
CA ILE A 834 14.38 -30.82 -15.40
C ILE A 834 14.96 -31.44 -16.67
N ALA A 835 16.01 -30.82 -17.22
CA ALA A 835 16.57 -31.21 -18.50
C ALA A 835 17.13 -32.65 -18.45
N TRP A 836 17.89 -32.99 -17.41
CA TRP A 836 18.49 -34.31 -17.26
C TRP A 836 17.47 -35.37 -16.83
N SER A 837 16.47 -35.05 -16.02
CA SER A 837 15.34 -35.96 -15.77
C SER A 837 14.64 -36.35 -17.07
N MET A 838 14.32 -35.36 -17.93
CA MET A 838 13.68 -35.61 -19.21
C MET A 838 14.52 -36.52 -20.10
N ALA A 839 15.81 -36.23 -20.25
CA ALA A 839 16.73 -37.02 -21.07
C ALA A 839 16.95 -38.44 -20.52
N ALA A 840 17.19 -38.57 -19.22
CA ALA A 840 17.41 -39.86 -18.56
C ALA A 840 16.18 -40.77 -18.65
N ILE A 841 14.98 -40.23 -18.43
CA ILE A 841 13.73 -40.99 -18.60
C ILE A 841 13.51 -41.41 -20.05
N TYR A 842 13.79 -40.51 -21.01
CA TYR A 842 13.66 -40.81 -22.43
C TYR A 842 14.56 -41.98 -22.83
N TRP A 843 15.86 -41.93 -22.54
CA TRP A 843 16.78 -43.01 -22.90
C TRP A 843 16.51 -44.30 -22.14
N TRP A 844 16.16 -44.21 -20.85
CA TRP A 844 15.75 -45.37 -20.07
C TRP A 844 14.53 -46.07 -20.66
N SER A 845 13.55 -45.31 -21.19
CA SER A 845 12.39 -45.88 -21.87
C SER A 845 12.74 -46.60 -23.19
N GLN A 846 13.85 -46.23 -23.83
CA GLN A 846 14.39 -46.86 -25.03
C GLN A 846 15.38 -48.01 -24.73
N GLY A 847 15.66 -48.29 -23.45
CA GLY A 847 16.63 -49.31 -23.02
C GLY A 847 18.10 -48.89 -23.16
N ASP A 848 18.39 -47.60 -23.29
CA ASP A 848 19.74 -47.03 -23.32
C ASP A 848 19.97 -46.12 -22.10
N VAL A 849 21.21 -45.65 -21.93
CA VAL A 849 21.62 -44.78 -20.82
C VAL A 849 21.90 -43.37 -21.30
N PHE A 850 21.52 -42.38 -20.50
CA PHE A 850 21.82 -40.98 -20.79
C PHE A 850 23.27 -40.68 -20.43
N ARG A 851 24.13 -40.55 -21.45
CA ARG A 851 25.57 -40.33 -21.31
C ARG A 851 25.86 -38.84 -21.20
N VAL A 852 26.52 -38.45 -20.10
CA VAL A 852 26.97 -37.08 -19.85
C VAL A 852 28.47 -37.15 -19.58
N PRO A 853 29.33 -36.92 -20.59
CA PRO A 853 30.77 -37.02 -20.39
C PRO A 853 31.23 -36.00 -19.34
N VAL A 854 32.02 -36.44 -18.36
CA VAL A 854 32.47 -35.60 -17.24
C VAL A 854 33.31 -34.42 -17.73
N GLY A 855 34.32 -34.71 -18.57
CA GLY A 855 35.11 -33.75 -19.35
C GLY A 855 35.35 -32.38 -18.69
N SER A 856 35.18 -31.33 -19.50
CA SER A 856 35.37 -29.93 -19.07
C SER A 856 34.36 -29.44 -18.04
N LEU A 857 33.16 -30.02 -18.01
CA LEU A 857 32.10 -29.65 -17.07
C LEU A 857 32.47 -30.02 -15.63
N GLY A 858 32.94 -31.25 -15.41
CA GLY A 858 33.35 -31.73 -14.07
C GLY A 858 34.52 -30.95 -13.51
N PHE A 859 35.51 -30.63 -14.36
CA PHE A 859 36.64 -29.79 -13.98
C PHE A 859 36.21 -28.37 -13.60
N SER A 860 35.38 -27.73 -14.44
CA SER A 860 34.83 -26.40 -14.19
C SER A 860 34.06 -26.33 -12.86
N VAL A 861 33.20 -27.32 -12.57
CA VAL A 861 32.47 -27.41 -11.30
C VAL A 861 33.40 -27.55 -10.11
N THR A 862 34.50 -28.30 -10.25
CA THR A 862 35.49 -28.47 -9.17
C THR A 862 36.18 -27.15 -8.83
N ILE A 863 36.64 -26.41 -9.85
CA ILE A 863 37.28 -25.10 -9.64
C ILE A 863 36.29 -24.13 -9.00
N PHE A 864 35.06 -24.05 -9.52
CA PHE A 864 34.01 -23.21 -8.95
C PHE A 864 33.77 -23.53 -7.47
N CYS A 865 33.65 -24.79 -7.07
CA CYS A 865 33.44 -25.18 -5.67
C CYS A 865 34.58 -24.71 -4.74
N ILE A 866 35.83 -24.80 -5.20
CA ILE A 866 37.01 -24.36 -4.42
C ILE A 866 36.97 -22.85 -4.24
N GLU A 867 36.78 -22.10 -5.32
CA GLU A 867 36.75 -20.63 -5.27
C GLU A 867 35.51 -20.10 -4.54
N ALA A 868 34.37 -20.78 -4.63
CA ALA A 868 33.16 -20.43 -3.90
C ALA A 868 33.37 -20.52 -2.38
N LEU A 869 34.07 -21.56 -1.89
CA LEU A 869 34.42 -21.67 -0.47
C LEU A 869 35.34 -20.53 -0.01
N LEU A 870 36.31 -20.14 -0.85
CA LEU A 870 37.20 -19.01 -0.58
C LEU A 870 36.43 -17.67 -0.58
N ALA A 871 35.52 -17.47 -1.52
CA ALA A 871 34.68 -16.28 -1.61
C ALA A 871 33.78 -16.14 -0.38
N ILE A 872 33.13 -17.23 0.06
CA ILE A 872 32.32 -17.25 1.29
C ILE A 872 33.19 -16.96 2.52
N LEU A 873 34.40 -17.55 2.60
CA LEU A 873 35.33 -17.26 3.69
C LEU A 873 35.72 -15.78 3.74
N ILE A 874 35.96 -15.14 2.59
CA ILE A 874 36.25 -13.70 2.52
C ILE A 874 35.05 -12.87 3.01
N LEU A 875 33.83 -13.22 2.60
CA LEU A 875 32.61 -12.55 3.09
C LEU A 875 32.48 -12.66 4.62
N LEU A 876 32.77 -13.83 5.18
CA LEU A 876 32.76 -14.03 6.63
C LEU A 876 33.86 -13.24 7.34
N ILE A 877 35.07 -13.18 6.79
CA ILE A 877 36.19 -12.40 7.35
C ILE A 877 35.88 -10.90 7.34
N ARG A 878 35.17 -10.40 6.31
CA ARG A 878 34.76 -9.00 6.20
C ARG A 878 33.76 -8.55 7.28
N ARG A 879 33.14 -9.47 8.02
CA ARG A 879 32.34 -9.14 9.22
C ARG A 879 33.18 -8.65 10.41
N ASN A 880 34.50 -8.72 10.32
CA ASN A 880 35.39 -8.20 11.35
C ASN A 880 35.17 -6.66 11.52
N PRO A 881 35.18 -6.12 12.75
CA PRO A 881 35.03 -4.68 13.02
C PRO A 881 35.91 -3.73 12.19
N ALA A 882 37.02 -4.19 11.60
CA ALA A 882 37.85 -3.38 10.71
C ALA A 882 37.17 -3.00 9.37
N VAL A 883 36.21 -3.79 8.90
CA VAL A 883 35.45 -3.54 7.65
C VAL A 883 33.99 -3.28 7.96
N GLY A 884 33.44 -3.95 8.97
CA GLY A 884 32.11 -3.68 9.49
C GLY A 884 31.00 -4.45 8.80
N GLY A 885 31.09 -4.85 7.52
CA GLY A 885 30.01 -5.56 6.81
C GLY A 885 30.45 -6.37 5.60
N GLU A 886 29.55 -7.20 5.07
CA GLU A 886 29.78 -8.07 3.92
C GLU A 886 30.05 -7.26 2.65
N LEU A 887 29.22 -6.25 2.39
CA LEU A 887 29.36 -5.34 1.26
C LEU A 887 29.77 -3.93 1.74
N GLY A 888 30.46 -3.19 0.87
CA GLY A 888 30.93 -1.83 1.16
C GLY A 888 32.14 -1.78 2.08
N GLY A 889 32.19 -0.78 2.96
CA GLY A 889 33.26 -0.52 3.90
C GLY A 889 34.35 0.41 3.35
N PRO A 890 35.44 0.59 4.11
CA PRO A 890 36.45 1.58 3.76
C PRO A 890 37.07 1.28 2.40
N LYS A 891 37.35 2.34 1.63
CA LYS A 891 37.81 2.28 0.23
C LYS A 891 38.89 1.23 -0.03
N LYS A 892 39.92 1.18 0.83
CA LYS A 892 41.03 0.21 0.73
C LYS A 892 40.52 -1.24 0.77
N TYR A 893 39.69 -1.58 1.75
CA TYR A 893 39.21 -2.94 1.94
C TYR A 893 38.20 -3.35 0.87
N LYS A 894 37.27 -2.46 0.47
CA LYS A 894 36.32 -2.77 -0.60
C LYS A 894 36.99 -2.92 -1.96
N THR A 895 37.98 -2.08 -2.30
CA THR A 895 38.71 -2.22 -3.57
C THR A 895 39.54 -3.50 -3.61
N ILE A 896 40.21 -3.88 -2.51
CA ILE A 896 40.99 -5.13 -2.45
C ILE A 896 40.08 -6.34 -2.60
N SER A 897 39.00 -6.43 -1.81
CA SER A 897 38.08 -7.56 -1.90
C SER A 897 37.39 -7.64 -3.26
N ALA A 898 36.90 -6.52 -3.81
CA ALA A 898 36.30 -6.50 -5.15
C ALA A 898 37.30 -6.97 -6.22
N SER A 899 38.57 -6.56 -6.13
CA SER A 899 39.61 -7.00 -7.06
C SER A 899 39.88 -8.50 -6.96
N ILE A 900 39.90 -9.08 -5.74
CA ILE A 900 40.05 -10.52 -5.54
C ILE A 900 38.89 -11.29 -6.20
N PHE A 901 37.66 -10.82 -6.02
CA PHE A 901 36.48 -11.43 -6.63
C PHE A 901 36.52 -11.40 -8.16
N VAL A 902 36.92 -10.27 -8.75
CA VAL A 902 37.14 -10.18 -10.22
C VAL A 902 38.25 -11.14 -10.66
N CYS A 903 39.33 -11.27 -9.88
CA CYS A 903 40.40 -12.22 -10.17
C CYS A 903 39.93 -13.68 -10.13
N PHE A 904 39.04 -14.07 -9.21
CA PHE A 904 38.46 -15.42 -9.19
C PHE A 904 37.72 -15.73 -10.49
N TRP A 905 36.89 -14.81 -10.98
CA TRP A 905 36.18 -15.05 -12.24
C TRP A 905 37.13 -15.16 -13.44
N ILE A 906 38.15 -14.29 -13.53
CA ILE A 906 39.14 -14.35 -14.62
C ILE A 906 39.92 -15.66 -14.53
N PHE A 907 40.33 -16.07 -13.33
CA PHE A 907 41.06 -17.32 -13.10
C PHE A 907 40.20 -18.53 -13.48
N TYR A 908 38.94 -18.57 -13.04
CA TYR A 908 37.96 -19.59 -13.35
C TYR A 908 37.80 -19.79 -14.87
N VAL A 909 37.53 -18.71 -15.62
CA VAL A 909 37.36 -18.78 -17.07
C VAL A 909 38.65 -19.20 -17.76
N PHE A 910 39.80 -18.65 -17.32
CA PHE A 910 41.10 -18.97 -17.90
C PHE A 910 41.49 -20.44 -17.73
N ILE A 911 41.39 -20.97 -16.50
CA ILE A 911 41.75 -22.35 -16.18
C ILE A 911 40.78 -23.33 -16.85
N SER A 912 39.48 -23.04 -16.85
CA SER A 912 38.48 -23.86 -17.54
C SER A 912 38.70 -23.87 -19.06
N ALA A 913 39.09 -22.74 -19.66
CA ALA A 913 39.45 -22.69 -21.07
C ALA A 913 40.72 -23.51 -21.36
N MET A 914 41.77 -23.37 -20.54
CA MET A 914 43.01 -24.14 -20.73
C MET A 914 42.79 -25.66 -20.68
N GLU A 915 41.92 -26.14 -19.79
CA GLU A 915 41.54 -27.54 -19.75
C GLU A 915 40.74 -27.94 -20.99
N ALA A 916 39.77 -27.12 -21.41
CA ALA A 916 38.94 -27.43 -22.56
C ALA A 916 39.76 -27.58 -23.85
N TYR A 917 40.87 -26.84 -24.01
CA TYR A 917 41.80 -26.98 -25.15
C TYR A 917 42.90 -28.02 -24.95
N GLY A 918 42.88 -28.79 -23.85
CA GLY A 918 43.84 -29.86 -23.57
C GLY A 918 45.24 -29.36 -23.19
N VAL A 919 45.39 -28.08 -22.84
CA VAL A 919 46.65 -27.51 -22.34
C VAL A 919 46.93 -27.99 -20.91
N ILE A 920 45.85 -28.16 -20.13
CA ILE A 920 45.88 -28.78 -18.81
C ILE A 920 45.19 -30.14 -18.92
N GLN A 921 45.87 -31.19 -18.47
CA GLN A 921 45.26 -32.52 -18.31
C GLN A 921 44.90 -32.71 -16.84
N PRO A 922 43.62 -32.58 -16.46
CA PRO A 922 43.18 -33.04 -15.17
C PRO A 922 43.38 -34.56 -15.12
N GLY A 923 44.21 -35.06 -14.22
CA GLY A 923 44.61 -36.48 -14.16
C GLY A 923 43.52 -37.43 -13.67
N PHE A 924 42.27 -37.28 -14.13
CA PHE A 924 41.11 -38.10 -13.76
C PHE A 924 40.32 -38.56 -14.98
#